data_AF-A0A1H0SBQ7-F1
#
_entry.id   AF-A0A1H0SBQ7-F1
#
_cell.length_a   1.000
_cell.length_b   1.000
_cell.length_c   1.000
_cell.angle_alpha   90.00
_cell.angle_beta   90.00
_cell.angle_gamma   90.00
#
_symmetry.space_group_name_H-M   'P 1'
#
loop_
_entity.id
_entity.type
_entity.pdbx_description
1 polymer ?
#
loop_
_entity_poly.entity_id
_entity_poly.type
_entity_poly.pdbx_seq_one_letter_code
_entity_poly.pdbx_strand_id
1 'polypeptide(L)'
;MSVPHAERPVPDRGISRIAQQFRDAHDRFVASDPGWARLRQGLRAAVAVGSTLLVELALARILGRPAVLGLLLGAVVAMLMSTGIRDGRRAVIARTAAAAPFAAAGGASLGVLTAGHRLLGLGAFVLVSFAAVWVRRFGPRWFTLGFLFWQGFFFALFLHPPVGELPFLLVAIAASGLWVSFLLLTVLFDDPQARLLSIVVALRARARAGISAALAVLDRPGDVRAVRQLRANLIQLSEIALLLDGQLTDPRSLPEGVPPGRIRRWTVDFEIGMDEVAGAVIEISARLADVPEPLRVTVRQVLEALGWADQESAVQAARQIDSSDEGTVPAVRRLGSACLFLLDTVGRWDSGELRAPDRAVHVDPLDEEDGFEPVVALIGGNLPGSAVLAQQSIGRTDASRFSPSRMRLTTRQAVQAGVAAGLAIVAGEAISTQRFYWAVIAAFVAFAGTATSGETVRKGIGRIAGTLLGLFAAVGLADLTDGHRTVAVATILACILLAFFLQPVSYGLMVFFITIMLGQLYALLGTFSDSLLELRLAETAAGAAIGILVSLLVLPTHSRATLRVARKTFLLGLADLLDASAETLHGKDSGRNLLALTVALDAGGRQLVRTRRALTKGRLFGGDREGVRHRVSVLGAAGAGARTVAASVSPQRPNENMARGCELLAAKARQLAERPSLGRAVTTADGGTTVDEVRQLLAQVPADNRTALHALRRLNEALALLEPRPAVPPT
;
A
#
# COMPACT_ATOMS: atom_id res chain seq x y z
N MET A 1 20.49 -27.97 -65.01
CA MET A 1 19.04 -27.91 -64.72
C MET A 1 18.87 -27.51 -63.27
N SER A 2 18.60 -26.22 -63.08
CA SER A 2 18.58 -25.50 -61.81
C SER A 2 17.18 -25.53 -61.21
N VAL A 3 17.11 -25.98 -59.96
CA VAL A 3 15.95 -25.92 -59.06
C VAL A 3 15.74 -24.48 -58.60
N PRO A 4 14.51 -23.92 -58.59
CA PRO A 4 14.29 -22.61 -57.99
C PRO A 4 14.16 -22.73 -56.47
N HIS A 5 15.03 -22.03 -55.76
CA HIS A 5 14.93 -21.77 -54.33
C HIS A 5 13.72 -20.88 -54.04
N ALA A 6 12.74 -21.41 -53.30
CA ALA A 6 11.75 -20.60 -52.61
C ALA A 6 12.41 -19.93 -51.40
N GLU A 7 12.56 -18.61 -51.47
CA GLU A 7 12.97 -17.75 -50.36
C GLU A 7 12.01 -17.92 -49.18
N ARG A 8 12.53 -18.36 -48.03
CA ARG A 8 11.83 -18.26 -46.74
C ARG A 8 11.92 -16.80 -46.28
N PRO A 9 10.83 -16.17 -45.84
CA PRO A 9 10.93 -14.89 -45.17
C PRO A 9 11.61 -15.11 -43.82
N VAL A 10 12.77 -14.51 -43.64
CA VAL A 10 13.43 -14.39 -42.33
C VAL A 10 12.54 -13.46 -41.48
N PRO A 11 12.05 -13.87 -40.29
CA PRO A 11 11.24 -12.99 -39.48
C PRO A 11 12.11 -11.90 -38.87
N ASP A 12 11.59 -10.68 -38.97
CA ASP A 12 12.13 -9.41 -38.49
C ASP A 12 12.36 -9.42 -36.96
N ARG A 13 13.49 -9.98 -36.52
CA ARG A 13 13.84 -10.13 -35.08
C ARG A 13 14.43 -8.85 -34.44
N GLY A 14 14.67 -7.79 -35.22
CA GLY A 14 15.22 -6.53 -34.72
C GLY A 14 14.17 -5.57 -34.14
N ILE A 15 13.06 -5.36 -34.85
CA ILE A 15 11.99 -4.43 -34.47
C ILE A 15 11.12 -5.02 -33.34
N SER A 16 10.96 -6.34 -33.31
CA SER A 16 10.20 -7.06 -32.28
C SER A 16 10.83 -6.98 -30.89
N ARG A 17 12.17 -6.97 -30.77
CA ARG A 17 12.85 -6.94 -29.47
C ARG A 17 12.74 -5.58 -28.78
N ILE A 18 12.84 -4.47 -29.52
CA ILE A 18 12.66 -3.12 -28.96
C ILE A 18 11.20 -2.91 -28.56
N ALA A 19 10.26 -3.34 -29.39
CA ALA A 19 8.83 -3.28 -29.06
C ALA A 19 8.48 -4.14 -27.83
N GLN A 20 9.09 -5.32 -27.68
CA GLN A 20 8.98 -6.15 -26.47
C GLN A 20 9.60 -5.45 -25.25
N GLN A 21 10.80 -4.89 -25.36
CA GLN A 21 11.45 -4.15 -24.26
C GLN A 21 10.64 -2.93 -23.82
N PHE A 22 10.07 -2.19 -24.77
CA PHE A 22 9.22 -1.04 -24.46
C PHE A 22 7.93 -1.49 -23.77
N ARG A 23 7.27 -2.55 -24.26
CA ARG A 23 6.10 -3.13 -23.60
C ARG A 23 6.42 -3.64 -22.19
N ASP A 24 7.53 -4.33 -22.01
CA ASP A 24 7.97 -4.80 -20.69
C ASP A 24 8.27 -3.65 -19.74
N ALA A 25 8.88 -2.57 -20.25
CA ALA A 25 9.16 -1.37 -19.46
C ALA A 25 7.86 -0.66 -19.07
N HIS A 26 6.95 -0.52 -20.02
CA HIS A 26 5.62 0.05 -19.81
C HIS A 26 4.81 -0.78 -18.80
N ASP A 27 4.77 -2.10 -18.95
CA ASP A 27 4.06 -3.00 -18.04
C ASP A 27 4.67 -3.00 -16.65
N ARG A 28 6.01 -2.96 -16.55
CA ARG A 28 6.69 -2.76 -15.27
C ARG A 28 6.31 -1.43 -14.64
N PHE A 29 6.23 -0.37 -15.42
CA PHE A 29 5.86 0.96 -14.93
C PHE A 29 4.40 0.97 -14.43
N VAL A 30 3.46 0.53 -15.26
CA VAL A 30 2.01 0.48 -14.94
C VAL A 30 1.73 -0.47 -13.77
N ALA A 31 2.36 -1.64 -13.74
CA ALA A 31 2.22 -2.58 -12.62
C ALA A 31 2.85 -2.03 -11.33
N SER A 32 3.89 -1.20 -11.43
CA SER A 32 4.48 -0.56 -10.25
C SER A 32 3.57 0.53 -9.67
N ASP A 33 2.82 1.24 -10.52
CA ASP A 33 1.89 2.32 -10.14
C ASP A 33 0.42 1.97 -10.48
N PRO A 34 -0.24 1.09 -9.70
CA PRO A 34 -1.61 0.71 -9.98
C PRO A 34 -2.54 1.93 -10.04
N GLY A 35 -3.23 2.04 -11.17
CA GLY A 35 -4.10 3.17 -11.48
C GLY A 35 -3.41 4.53 -11.50
N TRP A 36 -2.12 4.59 -11.83
CA TRP A 36 -1.35 5.84 -11.94
C TRP A 36 -1.43 6.71 -10.66
N ALA A 37 -1.63 6.08 -9.51
CA ALA A 37 -1.96 6.80 -8.27
C ALA A 37 -0.81 7.71 -7.84
N ARG A 38 0.43 7.23 -7.92
CA ARG A 38 1.62 8.00 -7.56
C ARG A 38 1.91 9.08 -8.60
N LEU A 39 1.82 8.77 -9.89
CA LEU A 39 2.05 9.75 -10.95
C LEU A 39 1.02 10.87 -10.89
N ARG A 40 -0.26 10.54 -10.74
CA ARG A 40 -1.33 11.54 -10.57
C ARG A 40 -1.11 12.38 -9.33
N GLN A 41 -0.69 11.79 -8.20
CA GLN A 41 -0.36 12.56 -7.00
C GLN A 41 0.77 13.57 -7.25
N GLY A 42 1.85 13.15 -7.92
CA GLY A 42 2.97 14.02 -8.29
C GLY A 42 2.58 15.13 -9.26
N LEU A 43 1.89 14.77 -10.34
CA LEU A 43 1.45 15.71 -11.37
C LEU A 43 0.45 16.73 -10.81
N ARG A 44 -0.51 16.27 -9.99
CA ARG A 44 -1.49 17.12 -9.32
C ARG A 44 -0.83 18.15 -8.41
N ALA A 45 0.22 17.76 -7.67
CA ALA A 45 0.98 18.70 -6.85
C ALA A 45 1.75 19.73 -7.72
N ALA A 46 2.45 19.26 -8.75
CA ALA A 46 3.25 20.14 -9.62
C ALA A 46 2.38 21.12 -10.42
N VAL A 47 1.26 20.67 -11.00
CA VAL A 47 0.31 21.51 -11.74
C VAL A 47 -0.37 22.51 -10.81
N ALA A 48 -0.81 22.08 -9.61
CA ALA A 48 -1.43 22.98 -8.65
C ALA A 48 -0.46 24.08 -8.19
N VAL A 49 0.77 23.72 -7.81
CA VAL A 49 1.78 24.70 -7.38
C VAL A 49 2.18 25.61 -8.55
N GLY A 50 2.56 25.04 -9.70
CA GLY A 50 3.02 25.82 -10.86
C GLY A 50 1.98 26.82 -11.35
N SER A 51 0.72 26.43 -11.47
CA SER A 51 -0.35 27.34 -11.87
C SER A 51 -0.69 28.37 -10.78
N THR A 52 -0.65 28.00 -9.49
CA THR A 52 -0.88 28.96 -8.39
C THR A 52 0.19 30.04 -8.35
N LEU A 53 1.46 29.70 -8.59
CA LEU A 53 2.54 30.68 -8.69
C LEU A 53 2.25 31.73 -9.79
N LEU A 54 1.67 31.32 -10.93
CA LEU A 54 1.28 32.25 -11.99
C LEU A 54 0.12 33.16 -11.57
N VAL A 55 -0.89 32.59 -10.89
CA VAL A 55 -2.05 33.36 -10.38
C VAL A 55 -1.58 34.41 -9.36
N GLU A 56 -0.73 34.03 -8.41
CA GLU A 56 -0.24 34.93 -7.38
C GLU A 56 0.73 35.99 -7.93
N LEU A 57 1.53 35.64 -8.94
CA LEU A 57 2.36 36.62 -9.64
C LEU A 57 1.49 37.67 -10.35
N ALA A 58 0.40 37.25 -10.99
CA ALA A 58 -0.55 38.16 -11.63
C ALA A 58 -1.25 39.05 -10.59
N LEU A 59 -1.72 38.45 -9.49
CA LEU A 59 -2.38 39.15 -8.39
C LEU A 59 -1.46 40.20 -7.74
N ALA A 60 -0.20 39.85 -7.49
CA ALA A 60 0.78 40.77 -6.92
C ALA A 60 1.06 41.97 -7.83
N ARG A 61 1.13 41.74 -9.16
CA ARG A 61 1.29 42.81 -10.15
C ARG A 61 0.09 43.75 -10.19
N ILE A 62 -1.14 43.21 -10.15
CA ILE A 62 -2.37 44.00 -10.13
C ILE A 62 -2.45 44.87 -8.87
N LEU A 63 -2.05 44.33 -7.72
CA LEU A 63 -2.09 45.03 -6.44
C LEU A 63 -0.87 45.92 -6.16
N GLY A 64 0.14 45.94 -7.05
CA GLY A 64 1.37 46.70 -6.85
C GLY A 64 2.19 46.26 -5.63
N ARG A 65 2.10 44.98 -5.22
CA ARG A 65 2.75 44.43 -4.01
C ARG A 65 3.90 43.48 -4.39
N PRO A 66 4.91 43.31 -3.52
CA PRO A 66 5.97 42.33 -3.74
C PRO A 66 5.40 40.90 -3.75
N ALA A 67 5.67 40.14 -4.81
CA ALA A 67 5.06 38.82 -5.00
C ALA A 67 5.57 37.73 -4.06
N VAL A 68 6.75 37.90 -3.44
CA VAL A 68 7.48 36.83 -2.75
C VAL A 68 6.67 36.17 -1.63
N LEU A 69 6.06 36.97 -0.75
CA LEU A 69 5.29 36.43 0.38
C LEU A 69 4.00 35.72 -0.07
N GLY A 70 3.33 36.27 -1.09
CA GLY A 70 2.17 35.63 -1.72
C GLY A 70 2.56 34.29 -2.30
N LEU A 71 3.53 34.29 -3.23
CA LEU A 71 4.05 33.09 -3.91
C LEU A 71 4.43 31.96 -2.96
N LEU A 72 5.11 32.27 -1.85
CA LEU A 72 5.49 31.27 -0.85
C LEU A 72 4.26 30.65 -0.18
N LEU A 73 3.32 31.49 0.27
CA LEU A 73 2.17 31.05 1.05
C LEU A 73 1.14 30.32 0.16
N GLY A 74 0.86 30.82 -1.05
CA GLY A 74 -0.03 30.14 -1.97
C GLY A 74 0.56 28.88 -2.57
N ALA A 75 1.87 28.81 -2.83
CA ALA A 75 2.51 27.55 -3.20
C ALA A 75 2.33 26.48 -2.12
N VAL A 76 2.47 26.85 -0.84
CA VAL A 76 2.22 25.97 0.30
C VAL A 76 0.76 25.54 0.36
N VAL A 77 -0.19 26.48 0.27
CA VAL A 77 -1.63 26.18 0.27
C VAL A 77 -1.97 25.25 -0.89
N ALA A 78 -1.48 25.52 -2.10
CA ALA A 78 -1.70 24.70 -3.29
C ALA A 78 -1.12 23.30 -3.15
N MET A 79 0.12 23.18 -2.66
CA MET A 79 0.77 21.90 -2.42
C MET A 79 -0.02 21.05 -1.41
N LEU A 80 -0.50 21.66 -0.32
CA LEU A 80 -1.20 20.94 0.74
C LEU A 80 -2.65 20.60 0.40
N MET A 81 -3.38 21.51 -0.24
CA MET A 81 -4.74 21.24 -0.71
C MET A 81 -4.74 20.17 -1.79
N SER A 82 -3.83 20.26 -2.76
CA SER A 82 -3.75 19.29 -3.86
C SER A 82 -3.41 17.89 -3.39
N THR A 83 -2.54 17.73 -2.39
CA THR A 83 -2.10 16.40 -1.92
C THR A 83 -2.86 15.87 -0.70
N GLY A 84 -3.49 16.76 0.06
CA GLY A 84 -4.27 16.46 1.27
C GLY A 84 -5.73 16.14 1.01
N ILE A 85 -6.36 16.71 -0.02
CA ILE A 85 -7.76 16.41 -0.38
C ILE A 85 -7.76 15.23 -1.35
N ARG A 86 -8.27 14.07 -0.92
CA ARG A 86 -8.24 12.80 -1.68
C ARG A 86 -9.61 12.14 -1.84
N ASP A 87 -10.68 12.87 -1.59
CA ASP A 87 -12.05 12.35 -1.71
C ASP A 87 -12.47 12.18 -3.18
N GLY A 88 -13.22 11.13 -3.49
CA GLY A 88 -13.77 10.89 -4.84
C GLY A 88 -15.13 11.56 -5.10
N ARG A 89 -15.69 12.28 -4.12
CA ARG A 89 -17.01 12.95 -4.23
C ARG A 89 -16.82 14.45 -4.43
N ARG A 90 -17.28 15.00 -5.56
CA ARG A 90 -17.22 16.45 -5.85
C ARG A 90 -17.78 17.30 -4.71
N ALA A 91 -18.92 16.91 -4.13
CA ALA A 91 -19.50 17.62 -2.99
C ALA A 91 -18.60 17.62 -1.73
N VAL A 92 -17.87 16.53 -1.46
CA VAL A 92 -16.96 16.43 -0.31
C VAL A 92 -15.66 17.19 -0.56
N ILE A 93 -15.13 17.11 -1.79
CA ILE A 93 -14.02 17.93 -2.26
C ILE A 93 -14.39 19.41 -2.09
N ALA A 94 -15.54 19.84 -2.62
CA ALA A 94 -16.00 21.23 -2.56
C ALA A 94 -16.11 21.74 -1.12
N ARG A 95 -16.75 20.97 -0.21
CA ARG A 95 -16.86 21.36 1.21
C ARG A 95 -15.50 21.48 1.89
N THR A 96 -14.60 20.53 1.66
CA THR A 96 -13.27 20.53 2.29
C THR A 96 -12.38 21.61 1.70
N ALA A 97 -12.43 21.80 0.39
CA ALA A 97 -11.66 22.81 -0.34
C ALA A 97 -12.15 24.23 -0.03
N ALA A 98 -13.46 24.43 0.17
CA ALA A 98 -14.01 25.70 0.64
C ALA A 98 -13.55 26.03 2.08
N ALA A 99 -13.46 25.03 2.97
CA ALA A 99 -12.99 25.24 4.34
C ALA A 99 -11.47 25.44 4.48
N ALA A 100 -10.68 24.96 3.51
CA ALA A 100 -9.22 24.98 3.53
C ALA A 100 -8.60 26.40 3.62
N PRO A 101 -8.99 27.38 2.78
CA PRO A 101 -8.48 28.75 2.89
C PRO A 101 -8.79 29.37 4.26
N PHE A 102 -9.97 29.14 4.84
CA PHE A 102 -10.31 29.66 6.17
C PHE A 102 -9.43 29.06 7.27
N ALA A 103 -9.10 27.77 7.18
CA ALA A 103 -8.18 27.14 8.12
C ALA A 103 -6.76 27.74 8.01
N ALA A 104 -6.24 27.88 6.78
CA ALA A 104 -4.93 28.48 6.53
C ALA A 104 -4.89 29.96 6.97
N ALA A 105 -5.94 30.74 6.66
CA ALA A 105 -6.11 32.12 7.06
C ALA A 105 -6.20 32.28 8.58
N GLY A 106 -7.01 31.47 9.25
CA GLY A 106 -7.11 31.49 10.72
C GLY A 106 -5.78 31.18 11.40
N GLY A 107 -5.04 30.20 10.87
CA GLY A 107 -3.69 29.89 11.32
C GLY A 107 -2.74 31.07 11.11
N ALA A 108 -2.70 31.62 9.89
CA ALA A 108 -1.84 32.75 9.56
C ALA A 108 -2.13 33.99 10.42
N SER A 109 -3.41 34.37 10.58
CA SER A 109 -3.82 35.48 11.44
C SER A 109 -3.37 35.28 12.89
N LEU A 110 -3.58 34.08 13.46
CA LEU A 110 -3.10 33.78 14.81
C LEU A 110 -1.57 33.86 14.90
N GLY A 111 -0.85 33.43 13.86
CA GLY A 111 0.60 33.54 13.77
C GLY A 111 1.07 35.00 13.78
N VAL A 112 0.46 35.86 12.96
CA VAL A 112 0.78 37.30 12.91
C VAL A 112 0.51 37.98 14.26
N LEU A 113 -0.63 37.69 14.88
CA LEU A 113 -1.01 38.29 16.17
C LEU A 113 -0.10 37.85 17.32
N THR A 114 0.39 36.60 17.29
CA THR A 114 1.28 36.07 18.33
C THR A 114 2.76 36.34 18.08
N ALA A 115 3.15 36.68 16.85
CA ALA A 115 4.54 36.97 16.47
C ALA A 115 5.14 38.16 17.25
N GLY A 116 4.31 39.10 17.73
CA GLY A 116 4.76 40.23 18.54
C GLY A 116 5.20 39.86 19.97
N HIS A 117 4.83 38.68 20.47
CA HIS A 117 5.11 38.25 21.84
C HIS A 117 5.72 36.84 21.87
N ARG A 118 7.05 36.76 22.01
CA ARG A 118 7.81 35.49 21.91
C ARG A 118 7.23 34.36 22.77
N LEU A 119 6.98 34.58 24.06
CA LEU A 119 6.45 33.52 24.95
C LEU A 119 5.05 33.05 24.55
N LEU A 120 4.19 33.98 24.12
CA LEU A 120 2.84 33.64 23.63
C LEU A 120 2.93 32.87 22.31
N GLY A 121 3.82 33.26 21.39
CA GLY A 121 4.06 32.55 20.14
C GLY A 121 4.52 31.11 20.35
N LEU A 122 5.49 30.89 21.25
CA LEU A 122 5.99 29.54 21.57
C LEU A 122 4.91 28.68 22.24
N GLY A 123 4.16 29.24 23.21
CA GLY A 123 3.05 28.54 23.86
C GLY A 123 1.92 28.19 22.89
N ALA A 124 1.53 29.15 22.04
CA ALA A 124 0.56 28.95 20.98
C ALA A 124 1.03 27.88 19.99
N PHE A 125 2.32 27.84 19.65
CA PHE A 125 2.87 26.82 18.76
C PHE A 125 2.67 25.39 19.28
N VAL A 126 2.95 25.17 20.57
CA VAL A 126 2.74 23.85 21.22
C VAL A 126 1.25 23.49 21.20
N LEU A 127 0.37 24.43 21.55
CA LEU A 127 -1.08 24.22 21.55
C LEU A 127 -1.64 23.93 20.15
N VAL A 128 -1.23 24.69 19.13
CA VAL A 128 -1.64 24.50 17.73
C VAL A 128 -1.12 23.17 17.20
N SER A 129 0.11 22.78 17.55
CA SER A 129 0.67 21.47 17.18
C SER A 129 -0.14 20.31 17.79
N PHE A 130 -0.51 20.42 19.07
CA PHE A 130 -1.42 19.46 19.72
C PHE A 130 -2.78 19.43 19.02
N ALA A 131 -3.41 20.59 18.83
CA ALA A 131 -4.75 20.71 18.26
C ALA A 131 -4.82 20.15 16.83
N ALA A 132 -3.83 20.47 15.99
CA ALA A 132 -3.73 19.99 14.60
C ALA A 132 -3.66 18.45 14.49
N VAL A 133 -3.10 17.78 15.50
CA VAL A 133 -3.08 16.31 15.55
C VAL A 133 -4.36 15.77 16.18
N TRP A 134 -4.87 16.44 17.22
CA TRP A 134 -6.06 16.00 17.94
C TRP A 134 -7.32 16.00 17.07
N VAL A 135 -7.51 17.02 16.22
CA VAL A 135 -8.66 17.12 15.31
C VAL A 135 -8.72 16.01 14.26
N ARG A 136 -7.60 15.31 13.99
CA ARG A 136 -7.55 14.15 13.06
C ARG A 136 -8.54 13.05 13.44
N ARG A 137 -8.97 12.99 14.71
CA ARG A 137 -9.96 12.03 15.22
C ARG A 137 -11.34 12.13 14.57
N PHE A 138 -11.66 13.28 13.95
CA PHE A 138 -12.94 13.53 13.31
C PHE A 138 -12.96 13.14 11.81
N GLY A 139 -11.88 12.53 11.33
CA GLY A 139 -11.78 11.97 9.98
C GLY A 139 -10.80 12.70 9.05
N PRO A 140 -10.66 12.22 7.80
CA PRO A 140 -9.63 12.69 6.86
C PRO A 140 -9.70 14.19 6.54
N ARG A 141 -10.89 14.78 6.45
CA ARG A 141 -11.05 16.23 6.21
C ARG A 141 -10.36 17.08 7.28
N TRP A 142 -10.48 16.66 8.54
CA TRP A 142 -9.91 17.39 9.68
C TRP A 142 -8.40 17.22 9.78
N PHE A 143 -7.85 16.14 9.23
CA PHE A 143 -6.41 16.01 9.03
C PHE A 143 -5.90 17.13 8.13
N THR A 144 -6.53 17.35 6.97
CA THR A 144 -6.12 18.37 6.00
C THR A 144 -6.31 19.78 6.57
N LEU A 145 -7.47 20.06 7.16
CA LEU A 145 -7.75 21.39 7.75
C LEU A 145 -6.83 21.70 8.94
N GLY A 146 -6.63 20.76 9.85
CA GLY A 146 -5.73 20.94 10.98
C GLY A 146 -4.27 21.14 10.55
N PHE A 147 -3.83 20.42 9.52
CA PHE A 147 -2.49 20.58 8.96
C PHE A 147 -2.31 21.93 8.24
N LEU A 148 -3.31 22.39 7.48
CA LEU A 148 -3.32 23.72 6.86
C LEU A 148 -3.30 24.85 7.89
N PHE A 149 -4.10 24.74 8.96
CA PHE A 149 -4.09 25.71 10.06
C PHE A 149 -2.71 25.78 10.71
N TRP A 150 -2.13 24.62 11.07
CA TRP A 150 -0.78 24.55 11.64
C TRP A 150 0.27 25.15 10.71
N GLN A 151 0.18 24.88 9.41
CA GLN A 151 1.14 25.39 8.43
C GLN A 151 1.02 26.91 8.23
N GLY A 152 -0.21 27.44 8.15
CA GLY A 152 -0.45 28.89 8.09
C GLY A 152 0.07 29.60 9.34
N PHE A 153 -0.22 29.04 10.52
CA PHE A 153 0.31 29.54 11.79
C PHE A 153 1.83 29.52 11.83
N PHE A 154 2.44 28.40 11.44
CA PHE A 154 3.89 28.25 11.36
C PHE A 154 4.51 29.34 10.47
N PHE A 155 4.07 29.50 9.22
CA PHE A 155 4.72 30.45 8.32
C PHE A 155 4.55 31.89 8.77
N ALA A 156 3.37 32.27 9.26
CA ALA A 156 3.15 33.62 9.77
C ALA A 156 4.00 33.90 11.03
N LEU A 157 4.11 32.92 11.94
CA LEU A 157 4.93 33.08 13.14
C LEU A 157 6.42 33.25 12.81
N PHE A 158 6.94 32.53 11.81
CA PHE A 158 8.38 32.56 11.48
C PHE A 158 8.77 33.67 10.50
N LEU A 159 7.90 34.01 9.54
CA LEU A 159 8.17 35.10 8.59
C LEU A 159 8.01 36.49 9.22
N HIS A 160 7.39 36.59 10.40
CA HIS A 160 7.12 37.84 11.11
C HIS A 160 6.57 38.95 10.18
N PRO A 161 5.54 38.67 9.36
CA PRO A 161 5.00 39.69 8.49
C PRO A 161 4.37 40.80 9.34
N PRO A 162 4.53 42.08 8.97
CA PRO A 162 3.90 43.17 9.70
C PRO A 162 2.38 43.05 9.59
N VAL A 163 1.66 43.50 10.62
CA VAL A 163 0.20 43.40 10.70
C VAL A 163 -0.49 44.05 9.48
N GLY A 164 0.12 45.09 8.90
CA GLY A 164 -0.38 45.74 7.68
C GLY A 164 -0.31 44.88 6.40
N GLU A 165 0.48 43.81 6.38
CA GLU A 165 0.53 42.85 5.25
C GLU A 165 -0.49 41.71 5.42
N LEU A 166 -1.12 41.58 6.59
CA LEU A 166 -2.11 40.54 6.85
C LEU A 166 -3.26 40.55 5.82
N PRO A 167 -3.87 41.70 5.44
CA PRO A 167 -4.91 41.71 4.41
C PRO A 167 -4.44 41.12 3.08
N PHE A 168 -3.22 41.44 2.65
CA PHE A 168 -2.65 40.90 1.41
C PHE A 168 -2.43 39.38 1.50
N LEU A 169 -1.90 38.89 2.63
CA LEU A 169 -1.73 37.45 2.87
C LEU A 169 -3.06 36.70 2.85
N LEU A 170 -4.11 37.28 3.44
CA LEU A 170 -5.45 36.70 3.43
C LEU A 170 -6.02 36.62 2.01
N VAL A 171 -5.83 37.66 1.20
CA VAL A 171 -6.24 37.67 -0.21
C VAL A 171 -5.45 36.62 -1.00
N ALA A 172 -4.14 36.48 -0.77
CA ALA A 172 -3.31 35.46 -1.42
C ALA A 172 -3.75 34.02 -1.05
N ILE A 173 -4.00 33.75 0.23
CA ILE A 173 -4.55 32.46 0.70
C ILE A 173 -5.92 32.18 0.07
N ALA A 174 -6.79 33.18 0.01
CA ALA A 174 -8.12 33.03 -0.59
C ALA A 174 -8.01 32.75 -2.09
N ALA A 175 -7.18 33.50 -2.82
CA ALA A 175 -6.98 33.33 -4.26
C ALA A 175 -6.39 31.96 -4.60
N SER A 176 -5.32 31.54 -3.90
CA SER A 176 -4.73 30.22 -4.08
C SER A 176 -5.71 29.09 -3.72
N GLY A 177 -6.43 29.23 -2.61
CA GLY A 177 -7.43 28.25 -2.19
C GLY A 177 -8.61 28.13 -3.18
N LEU A 178 -9.12 29.24 -3.71
CA LEU A 178 -10.15 29.25 -4.75
C LEU A 178 -9.65 28.63 -6.06
N TRP A 179 -8.46 29.01 -6.51
CA TRP A 179 -7.84 28.47 -7.72
C TRP A 179 -7.64 26.96 -7.63
N VAL A 180 -7.06 26.49 -6.52
CA VAL A 180 -6.84 25.07 -6.32
C VAL A 180 -8.17 24.34 -6.20
N SER A 181 -9.17 24.89 -5.52
CA SER A 181 -10.53 24.32 -5.46
C SER A 181 -11.13 24.14 -6.85
N PHE A 182 -11.00 25.14 -7.72
CA PHE A 182 -11.42 25.06 -9.11
C PHE A 182 -10.70 23.90 -9.82
N LEU A 183 -9.37 23.82 -9.72
CA LEU A 183 -8.59 22.74 -10.32
C LEU A 183 -9.04 21.36 -9.80
N LEU A 184 -9.27 21.20 -8.49
CA LEU A 184 -9.65 19.91 -7.90
C LEU A 184 -11.06 19.44 -8.31
N LEU A 185 -11.94 20.37 -8.66
CA LEU A 185 -13.31 20.08 -9.10
C LEU A 185 -13.42 19.89 -10.62
N THR A 186 -12.42 20.33 -11.39
CA THR A 186 -12.43 20.32 -12.86
C THR A 186 -11.27 19.49 -13.43
N VAL A 187 -10.10 20.09 -13.65
CA VAL A 187 -8.95 19.53 -14.37
C VAL A 187 -8.28 18.37 -13.62
N LEU A 188 -8.15 18.52 -12.30
CA LEU A 188 -7.49 17.56 -11.41
C LEU A 188 -8.51 16.66 -10.67
N PHE A 189 -9.76 16.64 -11.13
CA PHE A 189 -10.79 15.76 -10.59
C PHE A 189 -10.45 14.30 -10.92
N ASP A 190 -10.68 13.45 -9.94
CA ASP A 190 -10.36 12.04 -10.04
C ASP A 190 -11.63 11.23 -10.31
N ASP A 191 -11.77 10.73 -11.54
CA ASP A 191 -12.91 9.91 -11.93
C ASP A 191 -12.78 8.48 -11.34
N PRO A 192 -13.71 8.05 -10.47
CA PRO A 192 -13.68 6.72 -9.87
C PRO A 192 -13.79 5.58 -10.90
N GLN A 193 -14.52 5.76 -12.01
CA GLN A 193 -14.63 4.71 -13.05
C GLN A 193 -13.32 4.54 -13.81
N ALA A 194 -12.73 5.64 -14.29
CA ALA A 194 -11.42 5.62 -14.92
C ALA A 194 -10.34 5.01 -13.99
N ARG A 195 -10.43 5.31 -12.68
CA ARG A 195 -9.56 4.69 -11.67
C ARG A 195 -9.76 3.17 -11.61
N LEU A 196 -10.99 2.66 -11.55
CA LEU A 196 -11.28 1.22 -11.57
C LEU A 196 -10.66 0.54 -12.80
N LEU A 197 -10.91 1.08 -14.00
CA LEU A 197 -10.37 0.56 -15.25
C LEU A 197 -8.84 0.54 -15.26
N SER A 198 -8.21 1.61 -14.76
CA SER A 198 -6.75 1.70 -14.68
C SER A 198 -6.13 0.70 -13.70
N ILE A 199 -6.85 0.32 -12.63
CA ILE A 199 -6.43 -0.75 -11.70
C ILE A 199 -6.52 -2.10 -12.38
N VAL A 200 -7.54 -2.37 -13.20
CA VAL A 200 -7.65 -3.60 -13.99
C VAL A 200 -6.50 -3.72 -15.00
N VAL A 201 -6.14 -2.64 -15.68
CA VAL A 201 -4.96 -2.62 -16.57
C VAL A 201 -3.68 -2.96 -15.78
N ALA A 202 -3.52 -2.40 -14.58
CA ALA A 202 -2.38 -2.73 -13.72
C ALA A 202 -2.39 -4.18 -13.24
N LEU A 203 -3.56 -4.76 -12.95
CA LEU A 203 -3.71 -6.16 -12.58
C LEU A 203 -3.23 -7.07 -13.72
N ARG A 204 -3.66 -6.80 -14.97
CA ARG A 204 -3.23 -7.53 -16.16
C ARG A 204 -1.73 -7.37 -16.46
N ALA A 205 -1.21 -6.15 -16.36
CA ALA A 205 0.24 -5.91 -16.52
C ALA A 205 1.05 -6.69 -15.46
N ARG A 206 0.52 -6.79 -14.23
CA ARG A 206 1.16 -7.55 -13.17
C ARG A 206 1.08 -9.06 -13.37
N ALA A 207 -0.03 -9.57 -13.92
CA ALA A 207 -0.16 -10.97 -14.31
C ALA A 207 0.89 -11.35 -15.38
N ARG A 208 1.06 -10.53 -16.42
CA ARG A 208 2.09 -10.70 -17.45
C ARG A 208 3.51 -10.71 -16.88
N ALA A 209 3.80 -9.82 -15.92
CA ALA A 209 5.07 -9.85 -15.19
C ALA A 209 5.23 -11.12 -14.32
N GLY A 210 4.13 -11.65 -13.78
CA GLY A 210 4.07 -12.95 -13.09
C GLY A 210 4.43 -14.11 -14.03
N ILE A 211 3.81 -14.17 -15.20
CA ILE A 211 4.06 -15.18 -16.24
C ILE A 211 5.51 -15.09 -16.74
N SER A 212 6.03 -13.87 -16.96
CA SER A 212 7.43 -13.66 -17.32
C SER A 212 8.41 -14.18 -16.26
N ALA A 213 8.06 -14.05 -14.98
CA ALA A 213 8.85 -14.65 -13.90
C ALA A 213 8.67 -16.17 -13.80
N ALA A 214 7.52 -16.70 -14.21
CA ALA A 214 7.30 -18.14 -14.31
C ALA A 214 8.18 -18.75 -15.42
N LEU A 215 8.29 -18.10 -16.58
CA LEU A 215 9.26 -18.46 -17.62
C LEU A 215 10.70 -18.46 -17.08
N ALA A 216 11.09 -17.44 -16.30
CA ALA A 216 12.42 -17.40 -15.68
C ALA A 216 12.69 -18.54 -14.68
N VAL A 217 11.65 -19.11 -14.05
CA VAL A 217 11.75 -20.30 -13.17
C VAL A 217 11.96 -21.58 -13.99
N LEU A 218 11.40 -21.66 -15.20
CA LEU A 218 11.67 -22.75 -16.13
C LEU A 218 13.06 -22.63 -16.77
N ASP A 219 13.51 -21.41 -17.08
CA ASP A 219 14.84 -21.14 -17.65
C ASP A 219 15.98 -21.45 -16.69
N ARG A 220 15.73 -21.30 -15.38
CA ARG A 220 16.73 -21.52 -14.31
C ARG A 220 16.17 -22.45 -13.23
N PRO A 221 16.06 -23.77 -13.52
CA PRO A 221 15.54 -24.74 -12.56
C PRO A 221 16.37 -24.72 -11.27
N GLY A 222 15.70 -24.71 -10.12
CA GLY A 222 16.36 -24.65 -8.81
C GLY A 222 16.87 -23.26 -8.37
N ASP A 223 16.79 -22.22 -9.20
CA ASP A 223 17.17 -20.87 -8.78
C ASP A 223 16.15 -20.29 -7.79
N VAL A 224 16.56 -20.25 -6.53
CA VAL A 224 15.78 -19.67 -5.42
C VAL A 224 15.41 -18.20 -5.68
N ARG A 225 16.21 -17.45 -6.46
CA ARG A 225 15.92 -16.05 -6.80
C ARG A 225 14.76 -15.96 -7.78
N ALA A 226 14.71 -16.80 -8.81
CA ALA A 226 13.61 -16.85 -9.77
C ALA A 226 12.28 -17.17 -9.08
N VAL A 227 12.25 -18.21 -8.23
CA VAL A 227 11.05 -18.58 -7.44
C VAL A 227 10.63 -17.45 -6.50
N ARG A 228 11.60 -16.77 -5.87
CA ARG A 228 11.33 -15.61 -5.00
C ARG A 228 10.74 -14.44 -5.77
N GLN A 229 11.20 -14.20 -7.00
CA GLN A 229 10.69 -13.14 -7.87
C GLN A 229 9.25 -13.45 -8.31
N LEU A 230 8.95 -14.70 -8.71
CA LEU A 230 7.59 -15.15 -9.02
C LEU A 230 6.64 -14.94 -7.84
N ARG A 231 7.03 -15.39 -6.64
CA ARG A 231 6.23 -15.16 -5.42
C ARG A 231 6.04 -13.68 -5.10
N ALA A 232 7.06 -12.84 -5.32
CA ALA A 232 6.94 -11.40 -5.16
C ALA A 232 6.00 -10.77 -6.20
N ASN A 233 5.87 -11.35 -7.39
CA ASN A 233 4.90 -10.95 -8.40
C ASN A 233 3.47 -11.27 -7.98
N LEU A 234 3.20 -12.48 -7.48
CA LEU A 234 1.89 -12.87 -6.96
C LEU A 234 1.46 -12.01 -5.77
N ILE A 235 2.36 -11.72 -4.82
CA ILE A 235 2.04 -10.84 -3.68
C ILE A 235 1.59 -9.45 -4.16
N GLN A 236 2.24 -8.90 -5.18
CA GLN A 236 1.88 -7.59 -5.73
C GLN A 236 0.61 -7.64 -6.59
N LEU A 237 0.37 -8.72 -7.34
CA LEU A 237 -0.90 -8.97 -8.03
C LEU A 237 -2.06 -8.89 -7.03
N SER A 238 -1.85 -9.55 -5.90
CA SER A 238 -2.77 -9.60 -4.79
C SER A 238 -2.97 -8.22 -4.15
N GLU A 239 -1.93 -7.39 -3.99
CA GLU A 239 -2.11 -5.99 -3.55
C GLU A 239 -2.99 -5.17 -4.51
N ILE A 240 -2.91 -5.42 -5.83
CA ILE A 240 -3.76 -4.76 -6.82
C ILE A 240 -5.20 -5.28 -6.74
N ALA A 241 -5.39 -6.58 -6.53
CA ALA A 241 -6.71 -7.18 -6.32
C ALA A 241 -7.46 -6.58 -5.11
N LEU A 242 -6.78 -6.33 -3.98
CA LEU A 242 -7.43 -5.61 -2.88
C LEU A 242 -7.72 -4.15 -3.18
N LEU A 243 -6.85 -3.48 -3.95
CA LEU A 243 -7.12 -2.10 -4.34
C LEU A 243 -8.39 -2.06 -5.19
N LEU A 244 -8.57 -3.06 -6.06
CA LEU A 244 -9.77 -3.24 -6.85
C LEU A 244 -11.00 -3.49 -5.96
N ASP A 245 -10.96 -4.46 -5.04
CA ASP A 245 -12.05 -4.74 -4.09
C ASP A 245 -12.44 -3.50 -3.27
N GLY A 246 -11.45 -2.76 -2.79
CA GLY A 246 -11.69 -1.55 -2.02
C GLY A 246 -12.35 -0.43 -2.83
N GLN A 247 -12.18 -0.38 -4.15
CA GLN A 247 -12.92 0.58 -5.00
C GLN A 247 -14.40 0.20 -5.13
N LEU A 248 -14.75 -1.09 -5.08
CA LEU A 248 -16.12 -1.58 -5.21
C LEU A 248 -17.06 -1.05 -4.10
N THR A 249 -16.50 -0.52 -3.01
CA THR A 249 -17.23 0.19 -1.95
C THR A 249 -17.98 1.42 -2.48
N ASP A 250 -17.49 2.06 -3.55
CA ASP A 250 -18.12 3.23 -4.15
C ASP A 250 -18.90 2.81 -5.40
N PRO A 251 -20.25 2.84 -5.38
CA PRO A 251 -21.06 2.43 -6.53
C PRO A 251 -20.73 3.19 -7.82
N ARG A 252 -20.22 4.42 -7.68
CA ARG A 252 -19.84 5.28 -8.81
C ARG A 252 -18.57 4.80 -9.52
N SER A 253 -17.81 3.86 -8.94
CA SER A 253 -16.67 3.25 -9.60
C SER A 253 -17.09 2.22 -10.64
N LEU A 254 -18.31 1.67 -10.50
CA LEU A 254 -18.85 0.61 -11.37
C LEU A 254 -19.54 1.22 -12.60
N PRO A 255 -19.52 0.52 -13.75
CA PRO A 255 -20.43 0.80 -14.85
C PRO A 255 -21.89 0.64 -14.39
N GLU A 256 -22.81 1.36 -15.04
CA GLU A 256 -24.24 1.29 -14.70
C GLU A 256 -24.77 -0.15 -14.81
N GLY A 257 -25.53 -0.59 -13.80
CA GLY A 257 -26.17 -1.92 -13.77
C GLY A 257 -25.25 -3.09 -13.39
N VAL A 258 -23.96 -2.87 -13.14
CA VAL A 258 -23.03 -3.95 -12.76
C VAL A 258 -23.00 -4.12 -11.23
N PRO A 259 -23.33 -5.31 -10.69
CA PRO A 259 -23.22 -5.56 -9.26
C PRO A 259 -21.74 -5.69 -8.83
N PRO A 260 -21.35 -5.14 -7.66
CA PRO A 260 -19.98 -5.21 -7.15
C PRO A 260 -19.49 -6.64 -6.89
N GLY A 261 -20.38 -7.55 -6.46
CA GLY A 261 -20.08 -8.96 -6.19
C GLY A 261 -19.49 -9.68 -7.42
N ARG A 262 -19.99 -9.35 -8.62
CA ARG A 262 -19.50 -9.91 -9.89
C ARG A 262 -18.03 -9.54 -10.16
N ILE A 263 -17.66 -8.28 -9.93
CA ILE A 263 -16.26 -7.83 -10.09
C ILE A 263 -15.35 -8.44 -9.01
N ARG A 264 -15.85 -8.59 -7.78
CA ARG A 264 -15.12 -9.28 -6.72
C ARG A 264 -14.83 -10.73 -7.12
N ARG A 265 -15.82 -11.48 -7.61
CA ARG A 265 -15.63 -12.87 -8.04
C ARG A 265 -14.63 -12.96 -9.17
N TRP A 266 -14.79 -12.14 -10.21
CA TRP A 266 -13.82 -12.04 -11.30
C TRP A 266 -12.39 -11.79 -10.81
N THR A 267 -12.22 -10.91 -9.82
CA THR A 267 -10.91 -10.60 -9.23
C THR A 267 -10.30 -11.81 -8.53
N VAL A 268 -11.11 -12.55 -7.76
CA VAL A 268 -10.66 -13.75 -7.04
C VAL A 268 -10.36 -14.91 -8.01
N ASP A 269 -11.22 -15.14 -9.01
CA ASP A 269 -10.97 -16.10 -10.09
C ASP A 269 -9.63 -15.81 -10.78
N PHE A 270 -9.36 -14.53 -11.07
CA PHE A 270 -8.11 -14.10 -11.68
C PHE A 270 -6.89 -14.38 -10.78
N GLU A 271 -6.99 -14.13 -9.47
CA GLU A 271 -5.93 -14.49 -8.51
C GLU A 271 -5.71 -16.00 -8.42
N ILE A 272 -6.78 -16.80 -8.37
CA ILE A 272 -6.72 -18.26 -8.31
C ILE A 272 -6.04 -18.81 -9.57
N GLY A 273 -6.43 -18.35 -10.76
CA GLY A 273 -5.81 -18.79 -12.02
C GLY A 273 -4.31 -18.49 -12.06
N MET A 274 -3.89 -17.31 -11.60
CA MET A 274 -2.48 -16.94 -11.51
C MET A 274 -1.69 -17.75 -10.47
N ASP A 275 -2.29 -18.03 -9.31
CA ASP A 275 -1.68 -18.86 -8.27
C ASP A 275 -1.50 -20.31 -8.75
N GLU A 276 -2.48 -20.87 -9.47
CA GLU A 276 -2.41 -22.21 -10.04
C GLU A 276 -1.36 -22.34 -11.16
N VAL A 277 -1.31 -21.36 -12.09
CA VAL A 277 -0.25 -21.30 -13.12
C VAL A 277 1.13 -21.29 -12.46
N ALA A 278 1.34 -20.42 -11.45
CA ALA A 278 2.61 -20.33 -10.76
C ALA A 278 2.95 -21.60 -9.97
N GLY A 279 1.97 -22.21 -9.30
CA GLY A 279 2.11 -23.45 -8.57
C GLY A 279 2.50 -24.62 -9.48
N ALA A 280 1.82 -24.76 -10.61
CA ALA A 280 2.15 -25.74 -11.65
C ALA A 280 3.56 -25.54 -12.21
N VAL A 281 3.96 -24.31 -12.54
CA VAL A 281 5.32 -24.02 -13.04
C VAL A 281 6.41 -24.36 -12.03
N ILE A 282 6.21 -24.07 -10.74
CA ILE A 282 7.19 -24.43 -9.70
C ILE A 282 7.33 -25.96 -9.60
N GLU A 283 6.22 -26.70 -9.68
CA GLU A 283 6.23 -28.16 -9.62
C GLU A 283 6.88 -28.78 -10.86
N ILE A 284 6.57 -28.25 -12.05
CA ILE A 284 7.20 -28.63 -13.33
C ILE A 284 8.71 -28.37 -13.27
N SER A 285 9.14 -27.19 -12.81
CA SER A 285 10.55 -26.82 -12.69
C SER A 285 11.32 -27.77 -11.75
N ALA A 286 10.68 -28.20 -10.65
CA ALA A 286 11.29 -29.14 -9.71
C ALA A 286 11.44 -30.57 -10.26
N ARG A 287 10.62 -30.96 -11.24
CA ARG A 287 10.60 -32.29 -11.88
C ARG A 287 10.92 -32.22 -13.36
N LEU A 288 11.70 -31.22 -13.79
CA LEU A 288 11.89 -30.93 -15.20
C LEU A 288 12.52 -32.10 -15.98
N ALA A 289 13.34 -32.92 -15.30
CA ALA A 289 13.93 -34.13 -15.85
C ALA A 289 12.89 -35.21 -16.22
N ASP A 290 11.74 -35.23 -15.52
CA ASP A 290 10.67 -36.20 -15.73
C ASP A 290 9.70 -35.77 -16.85
N VAL A 291 9.86 -34.56 -17.40
CA VAL A 291 8.97 -34.00 -18.42
C VAL A 291 9.55 -34.22 -19.82
N PRO A 292 8.82 -34.90 -20.73
CA PRO A 292 9.23 -35.09 -22.13
C PRO A 292 9.57 -33.77 -22.84
N GLU A 293 10.61 -33.77 -23.68
CA GLU A 293 11.04 -32.58 -24.45
C GLU A 293 9.90 -31.92 -25.26
N PRO A 294 9.03 -32.65 -25.97
CA PRO A 294 7.92 -32.03 -26.71
C PRO A 294 6.99 -31.23 -25.79
N LEU A 295 6.68 -31.77 -24.60
CA LEU A 295 5.83 -31.10 -23.62
C LEU A 295 6.52 -29.90 -22.98
N ARG A 296 7.86 -29.93 -22.81
CA ARG A 296 8.63 -28.76 -22.34
C ARG A 296 8.51 -27.59 -23.32
N VAL A 297 8.52 -27.87 -24.63
CA VAL A 297 8.32 -26.86 -25.67
C VAL A 297 6.90 -26.29 -25.60
N THR A 298 5.86 -27.13 -25.50
CA THR A 298 4.46 -26.67 -25.41
C THR A 298 4.19 -25.85 -24.15
N VAL A 299 4.73 -26.27 -23.00
CA VAL A 299 4.64 -25.52 -21.73
C VAL A 299 5.23 -24.12 -21.89
N ARG A 300 6.40 -24.01 -22.53
CA ARG A 300 7.01 -22.70 -22.82
C ARG A 300 6.14 -21.88 -23.76
N GLN A 301 5.66 -22.47 -24.85
CA GLN A 301 4.81 -21.78 -25.83
C GLN A 301 3.54 -21.20 -25.21
N VAL A 302 2.85 -21.97 -24.34
CA VAL A 302 1.66 -21.48 -23.62
C VAL A 302 2.00 -20.26 -22.76
N LEU A 303 3.07 -20.34 -21.98
CA LEU A 303 3.47 -19.26 -21.08
C LEU A 303 3.96 -18.02 -21.85
N GLU A 304 4.66 -18.19 -22.97
CA GLU A 304 5.05 -17.09 -23.85
C GLU A 304 3.80 -16.40 -24.43
N ALA A 305 2.88 -17.17 -25.03
CA ALA A 305 1.65 -16.63 -25.59
C ALA A 305 0.81 -15.89 -24.53
N LEU A 306 0.65 -16.49 -23.33
CA LEU A 306 -0.06 -15.88 -22.21
C LEU A 306 0.63 -14.60 -21.70
N GLY A 307 1.96 -14.61 -21.61
CA GLY A 307 2.76 -13.46 -21.15
C GLY A 307 2.67 -12.25 -22.08
N TRP A 308 2.51 -12.50 -23.38
CA TRP A 308 2.38 -11.46 -24.41
C TRP A 308 0.93 -11.13 -24.79
N ALA A 309 -0.04 -11.72 -24.08
CA ALA A 309 -1.47 -11.56 -24.33
C ALA A 309 -1.92 -11.97 -25.76
N ASP A 310 -1.28 -13.00 -26.32
CA ASP A 310 -1.74 -13.68 -27.53
C ASP A 310 -2.75 -14.77 -27.17
N GLN A 311 -4.02 -14.38 -27.10
CA GLN A 311 -5.09 -15.23 -26.58
C GLN A 311 -5.33 -16.47 -27.46
N GLU A 312 -5.29 -16.34 -28.79
CA GLU A 312 -5.55 -17.47 -29.70
C GLU A 312 -4.48 -18.54 -29.58
N SER A 313 -3.20 -18.16 -29.67
CA SER A 313 -2.08 -19.10 -29.53
C SER A 313 -2.04 -19.73 -28.13
N ALA A 314 -2.35 -18.95 -27.08
CA ALA A 314 -2.38 -19.44 -25.71
C ALA A 314 -3.49 -20.49 -25.52
N VAL A 315 -4.70 -20.26 -26.06
CA VAL A 315 -5.80 -21.23 -26.00
C VAL A 315 -5.45 -22.53 -26.73
N GLN A 316 -4.89 -22.43 -27.94
CA GLN A 316 -4.51 -23.61 -28.73
C GLN A 316 -3.48 -24.46 -27.99
N ALA A 317 -2.40 -23.84 -27.52
CA ALA A 317 -1.34 -24.55 -26.83
C ALA A 317 -1.80 -25.08 -25.44
N ALA A 318 -2.69 -24.37 -24.74
CA ALA A 318 -3.24 -24.84 -23.47
C ALA A 318 -4.16 -26.05 -23.66
N ARG A 319 -4.99 -26.08 -24.72
CA ARG A 319 -5.81 -27.26 -25.07
C ARG A 319 -4.96 -28.47 -25.45
N GLN A 320 -3.83 -28.27 -26.13
CA GLN A 320 -2.89 -29.36 -26.43
C GLN A 320 -2.33 -29.99 -25.14
N ILE A 321 -1.98 -29.16 -24.15
CA ILE A 321 -1.52 -29.63 -22.84
C ILE A 321 -2.64 -30.37 -22.09
N ASP A 322 -3.85 -29.81 -22.08
CA ASP A 322 -4.99 -30.35 -21.32
C ASP A 322 -5.47 -31.70 -21.87
N SER A 323 -5.41 -31.88 -23.20
CA SER A 323 -5.77 -33.13 -23.90
C SER A 323 -4.65 -34.18 -23.94
N SER A 324 -3.50 -33.94 -23.30
CA SER A 324 -2.37 -34.86 -23.28
C SER A 324 -2.62 -36.08 -22.35
N ASP A 325 -2.13 -37.25 -22.78
CA ASP A 325 -2.43 -38.60 -22.28
C ASP A 325 -2.20 -38.84 -20.77
N GLU A 326 -2.78 -39.91 -20.19
CA GLU A 326 -2.77 -40.24 -18.74
C GLU A 326 -1.37 -40.36 -18.10
N GLY A 327 -0.33 -40.64 -18.89
CA GLY A 327 1.08 -40.71 -18.46
C GLY A 327 1.78 -39.35 -18.27
N THR A 328 1.09 -38.23 -18.47
CA THR A 328 1.65 -36.89 -18.26
C THR A 328 1.89 -36.59 -16.77
N VAL A 329 2.98 -35.86 -16.49
CA VAL A 329 3.24 -35.29 -15.16
C VAL A 329 2.00 -34.45 -14.76
N PRO A 330 1.31 -34.75 -13.64
CA PRO A 330 0.04 -34.11 -13.29
C PRO A 330 0.08 -32.57 -13.26
N ALA A 331 1.24 -32.01 -12.93
CA ALA A 331 1.49 -30.57 -12.93
C ALA A 331 1.35 -29.93 -14.33
N VAL A 332 1.67 -30.67 -15.40
CA VAL A 332 1.57 -30.20 -16.80
C VAL A 332 0.11 -30.06 -17.21
N ARG A 333 -0.73 -31.08 -16.97
CA ARG A 333 -2.18 -30.95 -17.22
C ARG A 333 -2.80 -29.84 -16.37
N ARG A 334 -2.42 -29.74 -15.09
CA ARG A 334 -2.88 -28.66 -14.20
C ARG A 334 -2.51 -27.28 -14.74
N LEU A 335 -1.36 -27.13 -15.39
CA LEU A 335 -0.98 -25.88 -16.07
C LEU A 335 -1.93 -25.58 -17.24
N GLY A 336 -2.23 -26.58 -18.08
CA GLY A 336 -3.17 -26.43 -19.21
C GLY A 336 -4.54 -25.93 -18.75
N SER A 337 -5.14 -26.61 -17.76
CA SER A 337 -6.43 -26.22 -17.18
C SER A 337 -6.38 -24.83 -16.54
N ALA A 338 -5.30 -24.49 -15.81
CA ALA A 338 -5.15 -23.19 -15.17
C ALA A 338 -5.02 -22.05 -16.19
N CYS A 339 -4.29 -22.28 -17.30
CA CYS A 339 -4.18 -21.33 -18.40
C CYS A 339 -5.52 -21.09 -19.09
N LEU A 340 -6.30 -22.15 -19.36
CA LEU A 340 -7.64 -22.02 -19.94
C LEU A 340 -8.59 -21.24 -19.02
N PHE A 341 -8.59 -21.55 -17.72
CA PHE A 341 -9.39 -20.83 -16.73
C PHE A 341 -9.03 -19.34 -16.64
N LEU A 342 -7.72 -19.01 -16.67
CA LEU A 342 -7.27 -17.63 -16.65
C LEU A 342 -7.63 -16.88 -17.95
N LEU A 343 -7.49 -17.54 -19.11
CA LEU A 343 -7.86 -16.97 -20.41
C LEU A 343 -9.37 -16.71 -20.52
N ASP A 344 -10.20 -17.63 -20.03
CA ASP A 344 -11.65 -17.43 -19.92
C ASP A 344 -11.97 -16.24 -19.02
N THR A 345 -11.37 -16.18 -17.84
CA THR A 345 -11.57 -15.09 -16.87
C THR A 345 -11.18 -13.72 -17.46
N VAL A 346 -10.09 -13.64 -18.21
CA VAL A 346 -9.72 -12.42 -18.95
C VAL A 346 -10.72 -12.12 -20.06
N GLY A 347 -11.15 -13.15 -20.80
CA GLY A 347 -12.13 -13.05 -21.88
C GLY A 347 -13.46 -12.46 -21.44
N ARG A 348 -13.98 -12.85 -20.26
CA ARG A 348 -15.22 -12.31 -19.66
C ARG A 348 -15.18 -10.78 -19.46
N TRP A 349 -14.00 -10.22 -19.19
CA TRP A 349 -13.82 -8.77 -19.09
C TRP A 349 -13.72 -8.10 -20.47
N ASP A 350 -12.98 -8.71 -21.40
CA ASP A 350 -12.73 -8.15 -22.73
C ASP A 350 -13.95 -8.23 -23.66
N SER A 351 -14.78 -9.25 -23.52
CA SER A 351 -16.06 -9.40 -24.23
C SER A 351 -17.11 -8.36 -23.79
N GLY A 352 -16.89 -7.72 -22.65
CA GLY A 352 -17.85 -6.83 -22.01
C GLY A 352 -18.97 -7.56 -21.27
N GLU A 353 -18.92 -8.89 -21.13
CA GLU A 353 -19.91 -9.69 -20.39
C GLU A 353 -20.07 -9.20 -18.95
N LEU A 354 -18.96 -8.89 -18.28
CA LEU A 354 -19.00 -8.32 -16.91
C LEU A 354 -19.63 -6.93 -16.83
N ARG A 355 -19.71 -6.21 -17.96
CA ARG A 355 -20.22 -4.83 -18.04
C ARG A 355 -21.64 -4.74 -18.61
N ALA A 356 -22.16 -5.82 -19.18
CA ALA A 356 -23.46 -5.89 -19.81
C ALA A 356 -24.23 -7.09 -19.23
N PRO A 357 -25.02 -6.92 -18.15
CA PRO A 357 -25.74 -8.02 -17.52
C PRO A 357 -26.65 -8.78 -18.50
N ASP A 358 -27.25 -8.10 -19.47
CA ASP A 358 -28.11 -8.69 -20.51
C ASP A 358 -27.38 -9.65 -21.48
N ARG A 359 -26.04 -9.60 -21.50
CA ARG A 359 -25.20 -10.51 -22.31
C ARG A 359 -24.63 -11.68 -21.52
N ALA A 360 -24.82 -11.70 -20.19
CA ALA A 360 -24.32 -12.79 -19.36
C ALA A 360 -25.13 -14.06 -19.63
N VAL A 361 -24.46 -15.13 -20.07
CA VAL A 361 -25.09 -16.42 -20.39
C VAL A 361 -25.53 -17.15 -19.11
N HIS A 362 -24.92 -16.82 -17.97
CA HIS A 362 -25.28 -17.31 -16.65
C HIS A 362 -25.34 -16.15 -15.64
N VAL A 363 -26.52 -15.97 -15.02
CA VAL A 363 -26.67 -15.16 -13.81
C VAL A 363 -26.43 -16.11 -12.63
N ASP A 364 -25.30 -15.95 -11.96
CA ASP A 364 -24.98 -16.70 -10.75
C ASP A 364 -25.79 -16.10 -9.58
N PRO A 365 -26.53 -16.90 -8.79
CA PRO A 365 -27.24 -16.42 -7.60
C PRO A 365 -26.36 -15.65 -6.61
N LEU A 366 -25.04 -15.88 -6.63
CA LEU A 366 -24.06 -15.17 -5.82
C LEU A 366 -23.70 -13.77 -6.36
N ASP A 367 -24.19 -13.38 -7.54
CA ASP A 367 -24.02 -12.02 -8.12
C ASP A 367 -25.12 -11.05 -7.67
N GLU A 368 -26.31 -11.56 -7.37
CA GLU A 368 -27.47 -10.80 -6.90
C GLU A 368 -27.40 -10.64 -5.37
N GLU A 369 -26.39 -9.92 -4.90
CA GLU A 369 -26.29 -9.60 -3.47
C GLU A 369 -27.17 -8.39 -3.11
N ASP A 370 -28.26 -8.64 -2.38
CA ASP A 370 -28.89 -7.61 -1.55
C ASP A 370 -27.91 -7.19 -0.44
N GLY A 371 -27.23 -6.05 -0.65
CA GLY A 371 -26.34 -5.44 0.35
C GLY A 371 -24.89 -5.91 0.29
N PHE A 372 -24.14 -5.45 -0.71
CA PHE A 372 -22.68 -5.66 -0.79
C PHE A 372 -21.95 -5.09 0.43
N GLU A 373 -21.29 -5.96 1.20
CA GLU A 373 -20.40 -5.54 2.27
C GLU A 373 -18.94 -5.34 1.76
N PRO A 374 -18.37 -4.13 1.91
CA PRO A 374 -16.98 -3.88 1.55
C PRO A 374 -16.04 -4.51 2.58
N VAL A 375 -15.17 -5.39 2.11
CA VAL A 375 -14.19 -6.08 2.97
C VAL A 375 -12.99 -5.19 3.26
N VAL A 376 -12.57 -4.38 2.28
CA VAL A 376 -11.42 -3.47 2.41
C VAL A 376 -11.84 -2.01 2.27
N ALA A 377 -11.78 -1.24 3.36
CA ALA A 377 -11.94 0.20 3.30
C ALA A 377 -10.62 0.91 2.91
N LEU A 378 -10.61 1.56 1.76
CA LEU A 378 -9.45 2.35 1.31
C LEU A 378 -9.34 3.67 2.09
N ILE A 379 -8.12 4.03 2.48
CA ILE A 379 -7.80 5.30 3.15
C ILE A 379 -7.09 6.21 2.16
N GLY A 380 -7.78 7.24 1.67
CA GLY A 380 -7.24 8.19 0.69
C GLY A 380 -6.80 7.51 -0.62
N GLY A 381 -7.57 6.50 -1.05
CA GLY A 381 -7.32 5.71 -2.26
C GLY A 381 -6.27 4.60 -2.13
N ASN A 382 -5.71 4.38 -0.93
CA ASN A 382 -4.70 3.34 -0.66
C ASN A 382 -5.20 2.30 0.35
N LEU A 383 -4.60 1.12 0.32
CA LEU A 383 -4.84 0.08 1.33
C LEU A 383 -4.52 0.58 2.75
N PRO A 384 -5.28 0.15 3.78
CA PRO A 384 -5.09 0.61 5.14
C PRO A 384 -3.68 0.31 5.67
N GLY A 385 -3.16 1.27 6.44
CA GLY A 385 -1.86 1.15 7.11
C GLY A 385 -1.93 0.37 8.42
N SER A 386 -0.87 0.49 9.23
CA SER A 386 -0.77 -0.11 10.57
C SER A 386 -1.63 0.60 11.64
N ALA A 387 -2.21 1.76 11.33
CA ALA A 387 -2.94 2.60 12.29
C ALA A 387 -4.15 1.91 12.92
N VAL A 388 -4.94 1.18 12.12
CA VAL A 388 -6.11 0.43 12.61
C VAL A 388 -5.70 -0.62 13.63
N LEU A 389 -4.68 -1.42 13.30
CA LEU A 389 -4.13 -2.44 14.19
C LEU A 389 -3.44 -1.83 15.43
N ALA A 390 -2.78 -0.69 15.27
CA ALA A 390 -2.14 0.00 16.37
C ALA A 390 -3.19 0.50 17.37
N GLN A 391 -4.31 1.04 16.89
CA GLN A 391 -5.44 1.44 17.73
C GLN A 391 -6.04 0.24 18.47
N GLN A 392 -6.25 -0.90 17.80
CA GLN A 392 -6.70 -2.14 18.43
C GLN A 392 -5.72 -2.65 19.49
N SER A 393 -4.40 -2.48 19.29
CA SER A 393 -3.39 -2.91 20.27
C SER A 393 -3.34 -2.11 21.57
N ILE A 394 -3.96 -0.92 21.57
CA ILE A 394 -4.02 -0.03 22.74
C ILE A 394 -5.28 -0.33 23.58
N GLY A 395 -6.38 -0.74 22.94
CA GLY A 395 -7.66 -1.00 23.58
C GLY A 395 -7.63 -2.23 24.50
N ARG A 396 -7.31 -2.02 25.78
CA ARG A 396 -7.65 -2.96 26.85
C ARG A 396 -8.99 -2.53 27.46
N THR A 397 -10.02 -3.31 27.26
CA THR A 397 -11.37 -3.13 27.83
C THR A 397 -11.35 -3.08 29.36
N ASP A 398 -10.42 -3.81 29.99
CA ASP A 398 -10.37 -4.00 31.45
C ASP A 398 -9.65 -2.88 32.23
N ALA A 399 -9.10 -1.87 31.54
CA ALA A 399 -8.37 -0.79 32.22
C ALA A 399 -9.32 0.24 32.87
N SER A 400 -8.91 0.98 33.90
CA SER A 400 -9.75 2.03 34.52
C SER A 400 -10.09 3.18 33.54
N ARG A 401 -11.19 3.94 33.81
CA ARG A 401 -11.66 5.04 32.94
C ARG A 401 -10.61 6.14 32.67
N PHE A 402 -9.66 6.34 33.58
CA PHE A 402 -8.60 7.35 33.50
C PHE A 402 -7.24 6.77 33.11
N SER A 403 -7.13 5.47 32.89
CA SER A 403 -5.88 4.86 32.47
C SER A 403 -5.44 5.41 31.11
N PRO A 404 -4.16 5.80 30.93
CA PRO A 404 -3.62 6.17 29.63
C PRO A 404 -3.91 5.11 28.57
N SER A 405 -4.02 3.83 28.93
CA SER A 405 -4.37 2.72 28.03
C SER A 405 -5.72 2.89 27.32
N ARG A 406 -6.68 3.68 27.83
CA ARG A 406 -7.95 3.96 27.14
C ARG A 406 -7.88 5.14 26.15
N MET A 407 -6.78 5.90 26.14
CA MET A 407 -6.64 7.03 25.22
C MET A 407 -6.56 6.57 23.77
N ARG A 408 -7.39 7.18 22.90
CA ARG A 408 -7.36 6.98 21.45
C ARG A 408 -5.95 7.25 20.90
N LEU A 409 -5.56 6.53 19.85
CA LEU A 409 -4.27 6.69 19.17
C LEU A 409 -4.01 8.15 18.78
N THR A 410 -5.02 8.84 18.24
CA THR A 410 -4.93 10.25 17.85
C THR A 410 -4.65 11.18 19.02
N THR A 411 -5.21 10.91 20.21
CA THR A 411 -4.97 11.72 21.42
C THR A 411 -3.54 11.52 21.91
N ARG A 412 -3.05 10.27 21.92
CA ARG A 412 -1.66 9.97 22.29
C ARG A 412 -0.68 10.68 21.36
N GLN A 413 -0.94 10.62 20.06
CA GLN A 413 -0.15 11.32 19.06
C GLN A 413 -0.21 12.84 19.20
N ALA A 414 -1.34 13.40 19.62
CA ALA A 414 -1.45 14.82 19.88
C ALA A 414 -0.59 15.24 21.07
N VAL A 415 -0.61 14.49 22.17
CA VAL A 415 0.27 14.70 23.32
C VAL A 415 1.73 14.58 22.90
N GLN A 416 2.09 13.53 22.16
CA GLN A 416 3.44 13.34 21.63
C GLN A 416 3.88 14.53 20.75
N ALA A 417 3.03 14.98 19.82
CA ALA A 417 3.35 16.11 18.95
C ALA A 417 3.53 17.42 19.73
N GLY A 418 2.70 17.68 20.75
CA GLY A 418 2.86 18.85 21.62
C GLY A 418 4.16 18.80 22.42
N VAL A 419 4.47 17.67 23.08
CA VAL A 419 5.72 17.48 23.83
C VAL A 419 6.94 17.59 22.91
N ALA A 420 6.89 16.96 21.74
CA ALA A 420 7.97 17.02 20.76
C ALA A 420 8.18 18.42 20.20
N ALA A 421 7.10 19.18 19.95
CA ALA A 421 7.20 20.58 19.54
C ALA A 421 7.87 21.44 20.63
N GLY A 422 7.46 21.29 21.89
CA GLY A 422 8.07 22.02 23.01
C GLY A 422 9.56 21.71 23.18
N LEU A 423 9.93 20.42 23.18
CA LEU A 423 11.34 20.02 23.25
C LEU A 423 12.16 20.48 22.05
N ALA A 424 11.57 20.45 20.84
CA ALA A 424 12.24 20.90 19.62
C ALA A 424 12.44 22.41 19.57
N ILE A 425 11.53 23.19 20.16
CA ILE A 425 11.73 24.64 20.35
C ILE A 425 12.97 24.86 21.22
N VAL A 426 13.03 24.23 22.40
CA VAL A 426 14.16 24.41 23.34
C VAL A 426 15.49 23.99 22.72
N ALA A 427 15.53 22.79 22.12
CA ALA A 427 16.75 22.28 21.50
C ALA A 427 17.14 23.10 20.25
N GLY A 428 16.17 23.53 19.45
CA GLY A 428 16.42 24.32 18.27
C GLY A 428 16.92 25.73 18.62
N GLU A 429 16.36 26.38 19.65
CA GLU A 429 16.85 27.68 20.13
C GLU A 429 18.30 27.60 20.64
N ALA A 430 18.69 26.47 21.24
CA ALA A 430 20.06 26.22 21.65
C ALA A 430 21.03 26.05 20.47
N ILE A 431 20.55 25.63 19.30
CA ILE A 431 21.34 25.52 18.06
C ILE A 431 21.38 26.87 17.34
N SER A 432 20.22 27.49 17.13
CA SER A 432 20.07 28.80 16.52
C SER A 432 18.81 29.49 17.02
N THR A 433 19.01 30.64 17.65
CA THR A 433 17.92 31.50 18.12
C THR A 433 17.07 32.06 16.98
N GLN A 434 17.59 32.10 15.75
CA GLN A 434 16.90 32.68 14.60
C GLN A 434 16.22 31.65 13.68
N ARG A 435 16.63 30.36 13.70
CA ARG A 435 16.19 29.39 12.67
C ARG A 435 15.71 28.03 13.17
N PHE A 436 15.43 27.88 14.46
CA PHE A 436 14.95 26.65 15.11
C PHE A 436 13.72 25.94 14.47
N TYR A 437 13.06 26.56 13.50
CA TYR A 437 11.87 26.06 12.82
C TYR A 437 12.06 24.69 12.12
N TRP A 438 13.26 24.37 11.60
CA TRP A 438 13.49 23.05 10.97
C TRP A 438 13.48 21.91 11.98
N ALA A 439 13.97 22.14 13.20
CA ALA A 439 13.90 21.17 14.28
C ALA A 439 12.43 20.89 14.64
N VAL A 440 11.63 21.95 14.71
CA VAL A 440 10.22 21.87 15.04
C VAL A 440 9.41 21.16 13.94
N ILE A 441 9.62 21.50 12.65
CA ILE A 441 9.00 20.76 11.53
C ILE A 441 9.40 19.29 11.57
N ALA A 442 10.67 18.99 11.80
CA ALA A 442 11.17 17.62 11.83
C ALA A 442 10.52 16.80 12.95
N ALA A 443 10.40 17.38 14.14
CA ALA A 443 9.74 16.74 15.28
C ALA A 443 8.24 16.54 15.04
N PHE A 444 7.52 17.55 14.53
CA PHE A 444 6.08 17.45 14.26
C PHE A 444 5.74 16.44 13.16
N VAL A 445 6.44 16.52 12.03
CA VAL A 445 6.19 15.66 10.86
C VAL A 445 6.57 14.20 11.16
N ALA A 446 7.41 13.94 12.16
CA ALA A 446 7.73 12.57 12.61
C ALA A 446 6.47 11.78 13.00
N PHE A 447 5.43 12.45 13.52
CA PHE A 447 4.15 11.85 13.93
C PHE A 447 3.05 11.89 12.85
N ALA A 448 3.29 12.55 11.71
CA ALA A 448 2.33 12.60 10.63
C ALA A 448 2.29 11.27 9.85
N GLY A 449 1.17 10.54 9.89
CA GLY A 449 1.02 9.30 9.11
C GLY A 449 1.83 8.10 9.62
N THR A 450 2.33 8.15 10.86
CA THR A 450 2.93 7.00 11.57
C THR A 450 1.98 6.56 12.68
N ALA A 451 1.85 5.27 12.93
CA ALA A 451 1.03 4.74 14.02
C ALA A 451 1.82 4.08 15.14
N THR A 452 3.00 3.55 14.82
CA THR A 452 3.86 2.84 15.78
C THR A 452 5.22 3.52 15.94
N SER A 453 5.86 3.35 17.09
CA SER A 453 7.19 3.94 17.35
C SER A 453 8.24 3.50 16.31
N GLY A 454 8.17 2.25 15.82
CA GLY A 454 9.09 1.77 14.77
C GLY A 454 8.96 2.51 13.44
N GLU A 455 7.74 2.95 13.09
CA GLU A 455 7.50 3.78 11.91
C GLU A 455 8.04 5.19 12.09
N THR A 456 7.81 5.79 13.26
CA THR A 456 8.38 7.11 13.61
C THR A 456 9.90 7.08 13.57
N VAL A 457 10.54 6.03 14.09
CA VAL A 457 11.99 5.83 14.00
C VAL A 457 12.48 5.73 12.55
N ARG A 458 11.85 4.86 11.74
CA ARG A 458 12.21 4.74 10.32
C ARG A 458 12.04 6.06 9.58
N LYS A 459 10.99 6.82 9.92
CA LYS A 459 10.70 8.13 9.32
C LYS A 459 11.74 9.17 9.74
N GLY A 460 12.14 9.21 11.01
CA GLY A 460 13.19 10.08 11.53
C GLY A 460 14.54 9.83 10.86
N ILE A 461 14.98 8.57 10.78
CA ILE A 461 16.23 8.18 10.09
C ILE A 461 16.14 8.55 8.60
N GLY A 462 15.01 8.24 7.96
CA GLY A 462 14.78 8.59 6.56
C GLY A 462 14.82 10.09 6.30
N ARG A 463 14.37 10.91 7.27
CA ARG A 463 14.46 12.37 7.19
C ARG A 463 15.90 12.85 7.18
N ILE A 464 16.70 12.39 8.13
CA ILE A 464 18.11 12.78 8.25
C ILE A 464 18.87 12.39 6.97
N ALA A 465 18.74 11.13 6.54
CA ALA A 465 19.42 10.64 5.34
C ALA A 465 18.95 11.37 4.07
N GLY A 466 17.64 11.60 3.92
CA GLY A 466 17.07 12.32 2.79
C GLY A 466 17.53 13.78 2.73
N THR A 467 17.57 14.47 3.88
CA THR A 467 18.07 15.84 3.96
C THR A 467 19.55 15.90 3.65
N LEU A 468 20.39 15.06 4.26
CA LEU A 468 21.82 15.02 3.98
C LEU A 468 22.12 14.85 2.48
N LEU A 469 21.57 13.80 1.86
CA LEU A 469 21.77 13.53 0.44
C LEU A 469 21.19 14.64 -0.44
N GLY A 470 20.06 15.21 -0.03
CA GLY A 470 19.40 16.28 -0.76
C GLY A 470 20.17 17.59 -0.72
N LEU A 471 20.86 17.89 0.38
CA LEU A 471 21.75 19.05 0.49
C LEU A 471 22.94 18.93 -0.45
N PHE A 472 23.60 17.77 -0.50
CA PHE A 472 24.68 17.53 -1.46
C PHE A 472 24.22 17.69 -2.91
N ALA A 473 23.06 17.12 -3.26
CA ALA A 473 22.49 17.30 -4.59
C ALA A 473 22.07 18.75 -4.87
N ALA A 474 21.58 19.48 -3.84
CA ALA A 474 21.17 20.87 -3.97
C ALA A 474 22.34 21.80 -4.30
N VAL A 475 23.51 21.58 -3.71
CA VAL A 475 24.75 22.34 -4.01
C VAL A 475 25.10 22.17 -5.48
N GLY A 476 25.27 20.92 -5.95
CA GLY A 476 25.63 20.67 -7.34
C GLY A 476 24.59 21.17 -8.35
N LEU A 477 23.30 21.07 -8.01
CA LEU A 477 22.23 21.63 -8.84
C LEU A 477 22.17 23.15 -8.81
N ALA A 478 22.58 23.82 -7.73
CA ALA A 478 22.59 25.28 -7.65
C ALA A 478 23.63 25.86 -8.62
N ASP A 479 24.81 25.25 -8.70
CA ASP A 479 25.85 25.64 -9.65
C ASP A 479 25.40 25.46 -11.10
N LEU A 480 24.66 24.38 -11.39
CA LEU A 480 24.10 24.09 -12.72
C LEU A 480 22.98 25.05 -13.13
N THR A 481 22.19 25.55 -12.17
CA THR A 481 21.05 26.43 -12.45
C THR A 481 21.38 27.91 -12.30
N ASP A 482 22.61 28.25 -11.90
CA ASP A 482 23.04 29.63 -11.74
C ASP A 482 22.87 30.42 -13.05
N GLY A 483 22.41 31.66 -12.91
CA GLY A 483 22.02 32.53 -14.04
C GLY A 483 20.76 32.11 -14.82
N HIS A 484 20.24 30.88 -14.67
CA HIS A 484 19.15 30.33 -15.49
C HIS A 484 17.84 30.14 -14.70
N ARG A 485 17.12 31.24 -14.44
CA ARG A 485 15.88 31.24 -13.63
C ARG A 485 14.80 30.25 -14.11
N THR A 486 14.66 30.08 -15.43
CA THR A 486 13.69 29.13 -16.01
C THR A 486 14.03 27.68 -15.67
N VAL A 487 15.31 27.33 -15.70
CA VAL A 487 15.81 25.99 -15.36
C VAL A 487 15.65 25.73 -13.86
N ALA A 488 15.90 26.71 -13.01
CA ALA A 488 15.65 26.61 -11.57
C ALA A 488 14.16 26.37 -11.25
N VAL A 489 13.25 27.11 -11.88
CA VAL A 489 11.79 26.91 -11.71
C VAL A 489 11.36 25.53 -12.24
N ALA A 490 11.85 25.11 -13.41
CA ALA A 490 11.56 23.78 -13.94
C ALA A 490 12.06 22.67 -13.00
N THR A 491 13.25 22.84 -12.41
CA THR A 491 13.84 21.92 -11.43
C THR A 491 13.00 21.85 -10.15
N ILE A 492 12.49 22.98 -9.66
CA ILE A 492 11.57 23.03 -8.51
C ILE A 492 10.31 22.22 -8.81
N LEU A 493 9.66 22.42 -9.96
CA LEU A 493 8.44 21.69 -10.33
C LEU A 493 8.70 20.19 -10.53
N ALA A 494 9.83 19.83 -11.14
CA ALA A 494 10.26 18.44 -11.27
C ALA A 494 10.50 17.78 -9.91
N CYS A 495 11.15 18.49 -8.97
CA CYS A 495 11.36 18.02 -7.60
C CYS A 495 10.03 17.83 -6.86
N ILE A 496 9.06 18.74 -7.03
CA ILE A 496 7.71 18.59 -6.44
C ILE A 496 7.05 17.33 -6.98
N LEU A 497 7.06 17.14 -8.31
CA LEU A 497 6.49 15.95 -8.95
C LEU A 497 7.13 14.68 -8.39
N LEU A 498 8.46 14.60 -8.38
CA LEU A 498 9.21 13.43 -7.91
C LEU A 498 9.05 13.19 -6.41
N ALA A 499 8.99 14.25 -5.59
CA ALA A 499 8.77 14.14 -4.15
C ALA A 499 7.44 13.44 -3.85
N PHE A 500 6.35 13.90 -4.47
CA PHE A 500 5.02 13.35 -4.25
C PHE A 500 4.78 12.00 -4.97
N PHE A 501 5.46 11.77 -6.10
CA PHE A 501 5.50 10.46 -6.77
C PHE A 501 6.15 9.38 -5.88
N LEU A 502 7.29 9.71 -5.24
CA LEU A 502 8.06 8.78 -4.42
C LEU A 502 7.61 8.73 -2.96
N GLN A 503 6.75 9.64 -2.51
CA GLN A 503 6.25 9.70 -1.13
C GLN A 503 5.71 8.35 -0.62
N PRO A 504 4.83 7.62 -1.36
CA PRO A 504 4.31 6.34 -0.87
C PRO A 504 5.37 5.23 -0.82
N VAL A 505 6.46 5.37 -1.60
CA VAL A 505 7.55 4.38 -1.69
C VAL A 505 8.56 4.59 -0.57
N SER A 506 9.05 5.82 -0.41
CA SER A 506 10.06 6.16 0.60
C SER A 506 9.92 7.62 1.03
N TYR A 507 9.61 7.80 2.31
CA TYR A 507 9.63 9.13 2.93
C TYR A 507 10.99 9.83 2.79
N GLY A 508 12.10 9.09 2.85
CA GLY A 508 13.43 9.67 2.68
C GLY A 508 13.67 10.22 1.27
N LEU A 509 13.16 9.55 0.22
CA LEU A 509 13.24 10.06 -1.15
C LEU A 509 12.38 11.32 -1.32
N MET A 510 11.19 11.36 -0.72
CA MET A 510 10.38 12.58 -0.69
C MET A 510 11.16 13.74 -0.05
N VAL A 511 11.78 13.51 1.11
CA VAL A 511 12.58 14.54 1.81
C VAL A 511 13.79 14.96 0.97
N PHE A 512 14.44 14.03 0.27
CA PHE A 512 15.54 14.33 -0.65
C PHE A 512 15.12 15.34 -1.72
N PHE A 513 14.04 15.08 -2.47
CA PHE A 513 13.57 16.00 -3.52
C PHE A 513 13.03 17.32 -2.97
N ILE A 514 12.34 17.31 -1.82
CA ILE A 514 11.93 18.56 -1.13
C ILE A 514 13.15 19.37 -0.68
N THR A 515 14.25 18.70 -0.31
CA THR A 515 15.48 19.38 0.11
C THR A 515 16.15 20.10 -1.05
N ILE A 516 16.22 19.45 -2.21
CA ILE A 516 16.69 20.05 -3.47
C ILE A 516 15.79 21.22 -3.87
N MET A 517 14.48 21.04 -3.86
CA MET A 517 13.50 22.09 -4.16
C MET A 517 13.74 23.36 -3.30
N LEU A 518 13.92 23.18 -1.99
CA LEU A 518 14.22 24.28 -1.07
C LEU A 518 15.59 24.91 -1.32
N GLY A 519 16.60 24.11 -1.70
CA GLY A 519 17.92 24.63 -2.08
C GLY A 519 17.83 25.53 -3.31
N GLN A 520 17.12 25.09 -4.36
CA GLN A 520 16.86 25.87 -5.57
C GLN A 520 16.07 27.15 -5.27
N LEU A 521 15.10 27.08 -4.36
CA LEU A 521 14.37 28.25 -3.89
C LEU A 521 15.30 29.26 -3.17
N TYR A 522 16.21 28.80 -2.31
CA TYR A 522 17.18 29.68 -1.66
C TYR A 522 18.20 30.29 -2.63
N ALA A 523 18.62 29.53 -3.65
CA ALA A 523 19.46 30.05 -4.74
C ALA A 523 18.75 31.18 -5.50
N LEU A 524 17.48 30.97 -5.87
CA LEU A 524 16.66 32.02 -6.51
C LEU A 524 16.45 33.26 -5.64
N LEU A 525 16.41 33.09 -4.31
CA LEU A 525 16.29 34.19 -3.36
C LEU A 525 17.63 34.87 -3.04
N GLY A 526 18.76 34.38 -3.57
CA GLY A 526 20.09 34.91 -3.28
C GLY A 526 20.53 34.71 -1.83
N THR A 527 19.94 33.73 -1.13
CA THR A 527 20.19 33.45 0.30
C THR A 527 20.88 32.10 0.53
N PHE A 528 21.34 31.44 -0.54
CA PHE A 528 22.02 30.15 -0.45
C PHE A 528 23.41 30.31 0.16
N SER A 529 23.74 29.52 1.19
CA SER A 529 25.09 29.50 1.80
C SER A 529 25.40 28.15 2.45
N ASP A 530 26.67 27.80 2.55
CA ASP A 530 27.12 26.54 3.16
C ASP A 530 26.72 26.43 4.63
N SER A 531 26.90 27.51 5.38
CA SER A 531 26.47 27.60 6.79
C SER A 531 24.98 27.32 7.00
N LEU A 532 24.14 27.65 6.00
CA LEU A 532 22.71 27.36 6.05
C LEU A 532 22.39 25.90 5.83
N LEU A 533 23.17 25.20 5.01
CA LEU A 533 23.01 23.77 4.77
C LEU A 533 23.41 22.99 6.02
N GLU A 534 24.52 23.35 6.65
CA GLU A 534 24.98 22.76 7.92
C GLU A 534 23.95 22.95 9.03
N LEU A 535 23.47 24.19 9.20
CA LEU A 535 22.45 24.50 10.20
C LEU A 535 21.16 23.71 9.97
N ARG A 536 20.73 23.61 8.70
CA ARG A 536 19.54 22.85 8.33
C ARG A 536 19.67 21.37 8.64
N LEU A 537 20.85 20.79 8.44
CA LEU A 537 21.13 19.40 8.79
C LEU A 537 21.09 19.21 10.31
N ALA A 538 21.74 20.10 11.07
CA ALA A 538 21.78 20.05 12.54
C ALA A 538 20.39 20.14 13.17
N GLU A 539 19.59 21.13 12.75
CA GLU A 539 18.22 21.32 13.25
C GLU A 539 17.32 20.15 12.87
N THR A 540 17.41 19.66 11.63
CA THR A 540 16.63 18.50 11.18
C THR A 540 16.99 17.24 11.96
N ALA A 541 18.29 17.03 12.25
CA ALA A 541 18.75 15.92 13.06
C ALA A 541 18.26 16.01 14.51
N ALA A 542 18.35 17.18 15.13
CA ALA A 542 17.85 17.42 16.48
C ALA A 542 16.33 17.15 16.57
N GLY A 543 15.55 17.71 15.66
CA GLY A 543 14.10 17.48 15.61
C GLY A 543 13.72 16.02 15.35
N ALA A 544 14.43 15.34 14.46
CA ALA A 544 14.23 13.91 14.22
C ALA A 544 14.58 13.06 15.45
N ALA A 545 15.66 13.38 16.16
CA ALA A 545 16.06 12.72 17.40
C ALA A 545 15.01 12.91 18.51
N ILE A 546 14.49 14.13 18.66
CA ILE A 546 13.42 14.45 19.62
C ILE A 546 12.14 13.71 19.27
N GLY A 547 11.72 13.70 18.00
CA GLY A 547 10.56 12.94 17.54
C GLY A 547 10.70 11.44 17.83
N ILE A 548 11.90 10.89 17.62
CA ILE A 548 12.22 9.50 17.99
C ILE A 548 12.09 9.28 19.50
N LEU A 549 12.75 10.11 20.30
CA LEU A 549 12.77 10.01 21.76
C LEU A 549 11.35 10.07 22.33
N VAL A 550 10.56 11.05 21.91
CA VAL A 550 9.17 11.22 22.33
C VAL A 550 8.31 10.02 21.90
N SER A 551 8.51 9.48 20.70
CA SER A 551 7.78 8.28 20.24
C SER A 551 8.07 7.02 21.05
N LEU A 552 9.24 6.96 21.71
CA LEU A 552 9.69 5.83 22.52
C LEU A 552 9.34 5.99 24.01
N LEU A 553 9.32 7.23 24.52
CA LEU A 553 9.15 7.50 25.96
C LEU A 553 7.75 8.00 26.33
N VAL A 554 7.08 8.77 25.47
CA VAL A 554 5.79 9.41 25.78
C VAL A 554 4.65 8.60 25.19
N LEU A 555 3.86 7.91 26.03
CA LEU A 555 2.69 7.13 25.61
C LEU A 555 2.94 6.16 24.43
N PRO A 556 4.01 5.34 24.45
CA PRO A 556 4.49 4.60 23.28
C PRO A 556 3.47 3.60 22.72
N THR A 557 3.52 3.41 21.40
CA THR A 557 2.73 2.43 20.65
C THR A 557 3.67 1.38 20.04
N HIS A 558 3.84 0.28 20.78
CA HIS A 558 4.84 -0.73 20.44
C HIS A 558 4.47 -1.52 19.17
N SER A 559 5.34 -1.51 18.16
CA SER A 559 5.16 -2.25 16.90
C SER A 559 4.97 -3.77 17.11
N ARG A 560 5.55 -4.33 18.19
CA ARG A 560 5.35 -5.75 18.58
C ARG A 560 3.91 -6.04 19.02
N ALA A 561 3.26 -5.10 19.74
CA ALA A 561 1.87 -5.25 20.14
C ALA A 561 0.94 -5.19 18.92
N THR A 562 1.19 -4.26 18.00
CA THR A 562 0.48 -4.15 16.72
C THR A 562 0.64 -5.41 15.87
N LEU A 563 1.82 -6.02 15.80
CA LEU A 563 2.04 -7.28 15.09
C LEU A 563 1.26 -8.44 15.72
N ARG A 564 1.18 -8.51 17.06
CA ARG A 564 0.38 -9.54 17.75
C ARG A 564 -1.09 -9.42 17.41
N VAL A 565 -1.62 -8.20 17.35
CA VAL A 565 -3.00 -7.94 16.89
C VAL A 565 -3.16 -8.37 15.44
N ALA A 566 -2.26 -7.95 14.54
CA ALA A 566 -2.30 -8.36 13.13
C ALA A 566 -2.37 -9.89 12.96
N ARG A 567 -1.53 -10.61 13.72
CA ARG A 567 -1.51 -12.07 13.75
C ARG A 567 -2.81 -12.65 14.31
N LYS A 568 -3.33 -12.10 15.41
CA LYS A 568 -4.60 -12.54 16.01
C LYS A 568 -5.76 -12.36 15.02
N THR A 569 -5.88 -11.18 14.40
CA THR A 569 -6.88 -10.89 13.37
C THR A 569 -6.78 -11.85 12.19
N PHE A 570 -5.56 -12.13 11.70
CA PHE A 570 -5.36 -13.09 10.62
C PHE A 570 -5.78 -14.52 10.99
N LEU A 571 -5.39 -15.00 12.18
CA LEU A 571 -5.74 -16.35 12.64
C LEU A 571 -7.23 -16.51 12.92
N LEU A 572 -7.91 -15.47 13.41
CA LEU A 572 -9.36 -15.49 13.58
C LEU A 572 -10.07 -15.47 12.22
N GLY A 573 -9.64 -14.63 11.28
CA GLY A 573 -10.19 -14.66 9.91
C GLY A 573 -9.93 -16.00 9.19
N LEU A 574 -8.83 -16.68 9.51
CA LEU A 574 -8.55 -18.03 9.03
C LEU A 574 -9.54 -19.04 9.61
N ALA A 575 -9.84 -18.94 10.91
CA ALA A 575 -10.85 -19.79 11.55
C ALA A 575 -12.24 -19.54 10.94
N ASP A 576 -12.65 -18.28 10.79
CA ASP A 576 -13.97 -17.93 10.24
C ASP A 576 -14.17 -18.47 8.81
N LEU A 577 -13.14 -18.41 7.96
CA LEU A 577 -13.17 -18.99 6.61
C LEU A 577 -13.29 -20.53 6.65
N LEU A 578 -12.56 -21.18 7.56
CA LEU A 578 -12.60 -22.63 7.71
C LEU A 578 -13.95 -23.11 8.27
N ASP A 579 -14.56 -22.40 9.22
CA ASP A 579 -15.89 -22.75 9.73
C ASP A 579 -16.96 -22.59 8.63
N ALA A 580 -16.93 -21.49 7.87
CA ALA A 580 -17.85 -21.32 6.73
C ALA A 580 -17.65 -22.41 5.66
N SER A 581 -16.40 -22.82 5.43
CA SER A 581 -16.10 -23.96 4.55
C SER A 581 -16.64 -25.28 5.11
N ALA A 582 -16.56 -25.49 6.43
CA ALA A 582 -17.10 -26.67 7.11
C ALA A 582 -18.63 -26.73 7.03
N GLU A 583 -19.31 -25.61 7.26
CA GLU A 583 -20.77 -25.50 7.12
C GLU A 583 -21.23 -25.80 5.69
N THR A 584 -20.51 -25.27 4.69
CA THR A 584 -20.74 -25.59 3.26
C THR A 584 -20.57 -27.08 2.98
N LEU A 585 -19.54 -27.72 3.55
CA LEU A 585 -19.29 -29.16 3.44
C LEU A 585 -20.29 -30.02 4.21
N HIS A 586 -21.01 -29.44 5.17
CA HIS A 586 -22.18 -30.08 5.79
C HIS A 586 -23.46 -29.95 4.94
N GLY A 587 -23.39 -29.27 3.78
CA GLY A 587 -24.55 -28.98 2.94
C GLY A 587 -25.49 -27.92 3.55
N LYS A 588 -25.00 -27.14 4.51
CA LYS A 588 -25.76 -26.03 5.11
C LYS A 588 -25.51 -24.76 4.31
N ASP A 589 -26.55 -23.94 4.15
CA ASP A 589 -26.37 -22.55 3.71
C ASP A 589 -25.90 -21.73 4.91
N SER A 590 -24.62 -21.35 4.90
CA SER A 590 -23.98 -20.61 5.99
C SER A 590 -24.54 -19.19 6.17
N GLY A 591 -25.19 -18.62 5.14
CA GLY A 591 -25.48 -17.18 5.07
C GLY A 591 -24.23 -16.28 5.12
N ARG A 592 -23.03 -16.88 5.10
CA ARG A 592 -21.72 -16.22 5.15
C ARG A 592 -21.08 -16.32 3.77
N ASN A 593 -20.72 -15.19 3.20
CA ASN A 593 -20.07 -15.17 1.90
C ASN A 593 -18.60 -15.63 2.01
N LEU A 594 -18.31 -16.85 1.54
CA LEU A 594 -16.95 -17.43 1.45
C LEU A 594 -15.98 -16.56 0.67
N LEU A 595 -16.45 -15.87 -0.38
CA LEU A 595 -15.66 -14.95 -1.19
C LEU A 595 -15.23 -13.73 -0.36
N ALA A 596 -16.15 -13.15 0.40
CA ALA A 596 -15.86 -12.02 1.28
C ALA A 596 -14.86 -12.41 2.38
N LEU A 597 -15.03 -13.59 3.00
CA LEU A 597 -14.09 -14.13 4.00
C LEU A 597 -12.70 -14.41 3.40
N THR A 598 -12.64 -14.89 2.16
CA THR A 598 -11.39 -15.10 1.42
C THR A 598 -10.64 -13.77 1.23
N VAL A 599 -11.33 -12.74 0.74
CA VAL A 599 -10.75 -11.39 0.58
C VAL A 599 -10.32 -10.81 1.94
N ALA A 600 -11.07 -11.07 3.01
CA ALA A 600 -10.78 -10.58 4.36
C ALA A 600 -9.51 -11.22 4.94
N LEU A 601 -9.36 -12.53 4.79
CA LEU A 601 -8.17 -13.28 5.18
C LEU A 601 -6.93 -12.76 4.45
N ASP A 602 -7.06 -12.53 3.15
CA ASP A 602 -6.01 -11.98 2.29
C ASP A 602 -5.64 -10.55 2.69
N ALA A 603 -6.62 -9.69 3.02
CA ALA A 603 -6.38 -8.37 3.57
C ALA A 603 -5.61 -8.43 4.89
N GLY A 604 -6.02 -9.31 5.81
CA GLY A 604 -5.34 -9.56 7.08
C GLY A 604 -3.90 -10.04 6.90
N GLY A 605 -3.67 -10.97 5.96
CA GLY A 605 -2.34 -11.51 5.64
C GLY A 605 -1.40 -10.43 5.12
N ARG A 606 -1.88 -9.56 4.22
CA ARG A 606 -1.11 -8.41 3.72
C ARG A 606 -0.80 -7.40 4.83
N GLN A 607 -1.76 -7.13 5.71
CA GLN A 607 -1.55 -6.23 6.85
C GLN A 607 -0.53 -6.79 7.85
N LEU A 608 -0.50 -8.10 8.07
CA LEU A 608 0.52 -8.79 8.85
C LEU A 608 1.92 -8.62 8.25
N VAL A 609 2.08 -8.86 6.94
CA VAL A 609 3.37 -8.69 6.23
C VAL A 609 3.85 -7.24 6.29
N ARG A 610 2.96 -6.26 6.13
CA ARG A 610 3.28 -4.83 6.22
C ARG A 610 3.70 -4.43 7.64
N THR A 611 2.95 -4.85 8.65
CA THR A 611 3.27 -4.58 10.06
C THR A 611 4.60 -5.18 10.46
N ARG A 612 4.96 -6.36 9.92
CA ARG A 612 6.30 -6.94 10.10
C ARG A 612 7.42 -6.04 9.58
N ARG A 613 7.23 -5.35 8.44
CA ARG A 613 8.24 -4.41 7.90
C ARG A 613 8.46 -3.20 8.80
N ALA A 614 7.48 -2.83 9.62
CA ALA A 614 7.58 -1.75 10.61
C ALA A 614 8.45 -2.11 11.83
N LEU A 615 8.80 -3.39 12.01
CA LEU A 615 9.78 -3.81 13.02
C LEU A 615 11.17 -3.29 12.60
N THR A 616 11.70 -2.35 13.36
CA THR A 616 12.89 -1.55 13.04
C THR A 616 14.13 -2.40 12.66
N LYS A 617 14.87 -1.95 11.65
CA LYS A 617 16.12 -2.56 11.14
C LYS A 617 17.34 -2.49 12.09
N GLY A 618 17.21 -2.06 13.34
CA GLY A 618 18.35 -1.93 14.26
C GLY A 618 18.83 -3.24 14.90
N ARG A 619 20.13 -3.56 14.74
CA ARG A 619 20.88 -4.56 15.53
C ARG A 619 20.78 -4.30 17.06
N LEU A 620 20.51 -3.05 17.45
CA LEU A 620 20.35 -2.60 18.84
C LEU A 620 19.21 -3.27 19.64
N PHE A 621 18.24 -3.95 19.01
CA PHE A 621 17.08 -4.53 19.71
C PHE A 621 16.90 -6.05 19.52
N GLY A 622 17.96 -6.77 19.13
CA GLY A 622 18.15 -8.21 19.40
C GLY A 622 17.01 -9.19 19.07
N GLY A 623 16.13 -8.87 18.12
CA GLY A 623 14.97 -9.70 17.82
C GLY A 623 15.27 -10.80 16.80
N ASP A 624 14.70 -11.99 17.03
CA ASP A 624 14.64 -13.14 16.11
C ASP A 624 13.97 -12.79 14.76
N ARG A 625 14.73 -12.13 13.87
CA ARG A 625 14.24 -11.65 12.57
C ARG A 625 13.89 -12.78 11.63
N GLU A 626 14.73 -13.81 11.60
CA GLU A 626 14.56 -14.96 10.73
C GLU A 626 13.37 -15.79 11.18
N GLY A 627 13.21 -16.04 12.47
CA GLY A 627 12.03 -16.74 12.99
C GLY A 627 10.74 -15.94 12.84
N VAL A 628 10.75 -14.61 12.97
CA VAL A 628 9.55 -13.79 12.65
C VAL A 628 9.22 -13.85 11.15
N ARG A 629 10.22 -13.79 10.27
CA ARG A 629 10.02 -13.92 8.81
C ARG A 629 9.49 -15.30 8.45
N HIS A 630 10.06 -16.35 9.04
CA HIS A 630 9.64 -17.73 8.84
C HIS A 630 8.19 -17.93 9.28
N ARG A 631 7.84 -17.52 10.51
CA ARG A 631 6.45 -17.61 11.03
C ARG A 631 5.43 -16.87 10.17
N VAL A 632 5.74 -15.67 9.69
CA VAL A 632 4.84 -14.95 8.76
C VAL A 632 4.74 -15.65 7.41
N SER A 633 5.80 -16.29 6.93
CA SER A 633 5.75 -17.11 5.71
C SER A 633 4.87 -18.36 5.90
N VAL A 634 4.94 -19.00 7.06
CA VAL A 634 4.12 -20.16 7.41
C VAL A 634 2.64 -19.76 7.52
N LEU A 635 2.33 -18.64 8.16
CA LEU A 635 0.97 -18.08 8.20
C LEU A 635 0.45 -17.76 6.79
N GLY A 636 1.28 -17.20 5.91
CA GLY A 636 0.91 -16.98 4.51
C GLY A 636 0.60 -18.28 3.76
N ALA A 637 1.35 -19.35 4.02
CA ALA A 637 1.07 -20.67 3.45
C ALA A 637 -0.24 -21.27 3.97
N ALA A 638 -0.55 -21.12 5.27
CA ALA A 638 -1.82 -21.53 5.84
C ALA A 638 -3.00 -20.77 5.21
N GLY A 639 -2.85 -19.46 5.01
CA GLY A 639 -3.86 -18.64 4.33
C GLY A 639 -4.10 -19.09 2.88
N ALA A 640 -3.04 -19.36 2.12
CA ALA A 640 -3.17 -19.90 0.76
C ALA A 640 -3.88 -21.26 0.74
N GLY A 641 -3.56 -22.16 1.67
CA GLY A 641 -4.27 -23.43 1.81
C GLY A 641 -5.76 -23.25 2.08
N ALA A 642 -6.14 -22.34 2.96
CA ALA A 642 -7.55 -22.08 3.28
C ALA A 642 -8.33 -21.52 2.09
N ARG A 643 -7.72 -20.66 1.27
CA ARG A 643 -8.32 -20.17 0.02
C ARG A 643 -8.60 -21.31 -0.96
N THR A 644 -7.63 -22.21 -1.14
CA THR A 644 -7.81 -23.38 -2.01
C THR A 644 -8.95 -24.27 -1.50
N VAL A 645 -9.09 -24.44 -0.18
CA VAL A 645 -10.23 -25.16 0.40
C VAL A 645 -11.53 -24.43 0.08
N ALA A 646 -11.65 -23.14 0.41
CA ALA A 646 -12.85 -22.34 0.19
C ALA A 646 -13.30 -22.31 -1.29
N ALA A 647 -12.36 -22.31 -2.24
CA ALA A 647 -12.65 -22.35 -3.68
C ALA A 647 -13.10 -23.74 -4.17
N SER A 648 -12.87 -24.80 -3.39
CA SER A 648 -13.11 -26.19 -3.78
C SER A 648 -14.32 -26.84 -3.10
N VAL A 649 -14.91 -26.17 -2.10
CA VAL A 649 -16.11 -26.65 -1.40
C VAL A 649 -17.37 -26.24 -2.16
N SER A 650 -18.37 -27.12 -2.19
CA SER A 650 -19.69 -26.85 -2.75
C SER A 650 -20.77 -27.48 -1.87
N PRO A 651 -21.91 -26.80 -1.63
CA PRO A 651 -23.05 -27.38 -0.91
C PRO A 651 -23.57 -28.68 -1.55
N GLN A 652 -23.36 -28.84 -2.87
CA GLN A 652 -23.83 -29.99 -3.64
C GLN A 652 -22.94 -31.23 -3.45
N ARG A 653 -21.78 -31.08 -2.79
CA ARG A 653 -20.82 -32.16 -2.55
C ARG A 653 -20.41 -32.20 -1.06
N PRO A 654 -21.34 -32.57 -0.17
CA PRO A 654 -21.05 -32.62 1.25
C PRO A 654 -19.99 -33.69 1.57
N ASN A 655 -19.13 -33.42 2.55
CA ASN A 655 -18.11 -34.35 3.02
C ASN A 655 -17.81 -34.13 4.50
N GLU A 656 -18.32 -35.03 5.35
CA GLU A 656 -18.30 -34.91 6.81
C GLU A 656 -16.87 -34.96 7.38
N ASN A 657 -16.00 -35.82 6.85
CA ASN A 657 -14.61 -35.92 7.30
C ASN A 657 -13.80 -34.64 6.99
N MET A 658 -14.03 -34.04 5.81
CA MET A 658 -13.42 -32.77 5.46
C MET A 658 -13.99 -31.61 6.28
N ALA A 659 -15.30 -31.59 6.51
CA ALA A 659 -15.96 -30.59 7.34
C ALA A 659 -15.39 -30.62 8.77
N ARG A 660 -15.27 -31.81 9.36
CA ARG A 660 -14.66 -31.99 10.68
C ARG A 660 -13.18 -31.58 10.71
N GLY A 661 -12.43 -31.88 9.65
CA GLY A 661 -11.06 -31.41 9.48
C GLY A 661 -10.96 -29.88 9.49
N CYS A 662 -11.87 -29.19 8.79
CA CYS A 662 -11.95 -27.73 8.81
C CYS A 662 -12.25 -27.19 10.22
N GLU A 663 -13.21 -27.76 10.96
CA GLU A 663 -13.56 -27.36 12.33
C GLU A 663 -12.38 -27.48 13.30
N LEU A 664 -11.65 -28.61 13.25
CA LEU A 664 -10.48 -28.83 14.10
C LEU A 664 -9.36 -27.84 13.79
N LEU A 665 -9.12 -27.55 12.51
CA LEU A 665 -8.14 -26.55 12.09
C LEU A 665 -8.57 -25.12 12.45
N ALA A 666 -9.87 -24.81 12.40
CA ALA A 666 -10.42 -23.53 12.87
C ALA A 666 -10.25 -23.36 14.38
N ALA A 667 -10.55 -24.39 15.17
CA ALA A 667 -10.31 -24.40 16.61
C ALA A 667 -8.82 -24.21 16.94
N LYS A 668 -7.93 -24.89 16.19
CA LYS A 668 -6.48 -24.72 16.31
C LYS A 668 -6.03 -23.29 15.97
N ALA A 669 -6.56 -22.69 14.91
CA ALA A 669 -6.25 -21.31 14.55
C ALA A 669 -6.67 -20.32 15.67
N ARG A 670 -7.84 -20.51 16.29
CA ARG A 670 -8.29 -19.75 17.47
C ARG A 670 -7.34 -19.92 18.66
N GLN A 671 -6.92 -21.16 18.95
CA GLN A 671 -5.97 -21.43 20.04
C GLN A 671 -4.63 -20.72 19.81
N LEU A 672 -4.10 -20.76 18.58
CA LEU A 672 -2.87 -20.05 18.21
C LEU A 672 -3.04 -18.53 18.27
N ALA A 673 -4.25 -18.01 18.03
CA ALA A 673 -4.56 -16.58 18.06
C ALA A 673 -4.43 -15.99 19.47
N GLU A 674 -4.80 -16.76 20.50
CA GLU A 674 -4.71 -16.35 21.91
C GLU A 674 -3.29 -16.47 22.49
N ARG A 675 -2.39 -17.22 21.85
CA ARG A 675 -1.03 -17.40 22.38
C ARG A 675 -0.21 -16.11 22.37
N PRO A 676 0.49 -15.74 23.46
CA PRO A 676 1.30 -14.51 23.50
C PRO A 676 2.48 -14.52 22.52
N SER A 677 3.03 -15.70 22.18
CA SER A 677 4.08 -15.91 21.18
C SER A 677 3.90 -17.24 20.45
N LEU A 678 4.25 -17.30 19.16
CA LEU A 678 4.33 -18.54 18.39
C LEU A 678 5.76 -19.12 18.49
N GLY A 679 5.91 -20.44 18.64
CA GLY A 679 7.22 -21.12 18.53
C GLY A 679 8.25 -20.92 19.67
N ARG A 680 7.88 -20.38 20.85
CA ARG A 680 8.73 -20.49 22.06
C ARG A 680 8.20 -21.65 22.90
N ALA A 681 9.06 -22.64 23.19
CA ALA A 681 8.71 -23.84 23.93
C ALA A 681 7.91 -23.49 25.20
N VAL A 682 6.67 -23.95 25.26
CA VAL A 682 5.91 -24.07 26.51
C VAL A 682 5.56 -25.54 26.62
N THR A 683 5.85 -26.12 27.78
CA THR A 683 5.58 -27.51 28.16
C THR A 683 4.08 -27.74 28.29
N THR A 684 3.38 -27.88 27.17
CA THR A 684 1.99 -28.37 27.16
C THR A 684 1.87 -29.55 26.21
N ALA A 685 1.47 -30.69 26.75
CA ALA A 685 1.41 -31.99 26.08
C ALA A 685 0.32 -32.11 24.99
N ASP A 686 -0.56 -31.11 24.83
CA ASP A 686 -1.74 -31.18 23.95
C ASP A 686 -1.50 -30.90 22.45
N GLY A 687 -0.30 -30.46 22.03
CA GLY A 687 -0.10 -30.05 20.62
C GLY A 687 -0.09 -31.20 19.59
N GLY A 688 0.30 -32.41 20.01
CA GLY A 688 0.44 -33.57 19.12
C GLY A 688 -0.89 -34.17 18.67
N THR A 689 -1.92 -34.14 19.52
CA THR A 689 -3.16 -34.91 19.32
C THR A 689 -4.00 -34.38 18.15
N THR A 690 -4.17 -33.06 18.02
CA THR A 690 -5.01 -32.48 16.95
C THR A 690 -4.40 -32.65 15.55
N VAL A 691 -3.06 -32.63 15.41
CA VAL A 691 -2.40 -32.81 14.10
C VAL A 691 -2.62 -34.21 13.58
N ASP A 692 -2.48 -35.20 14.46
CA ASP A 692 -2.63 -36.61 14.13
C ASP A 692 -4.11 -36.98 13.91
N GLU A 693 -5.03 -36.39 14.68
CA GLU A 693 -6.49 -36.55 14.48
C GLU A 693 -6.93 -36.04 13.10
N VAL A 694 -6.53 -34.82 12.71
CA VAL A 694 -6.80 -34.28 11.37
C VAL A 694 -6.17 -35.17 10.29
N ARG A 695 -4.96 -35.69 10.50
CA ARG A 695 -4.32 -36.59 9.55
C ARG A 695 -5.11 -37.89 9.36
N GLN A 696 -5.61 -38.48 10.44
CA GLN A 696 -6.41 -39.71 10.40
C GLN A 696 -7.75 -39.48 9.69
N LEU A 697 -8.46 -38.39 10.00
CA LEU A 697 -9.71 -38.03 9.31
C LEU A 697 -9.51 -37.85 7.81
N LEU A 698 -8.46 -37.12 7.41
CA LEU A 698 -8.14 -36.86 6.01
C LEU A 698 -7.53 -38.09 5.30
N ALA A 699 -7.21 -39.18 6.00
CA ALA A 699 -6.81 -40.43 5.37
C ALA A 699 -8.03 -41.23 4.86
N GLN A 700 -9.21 -40.99 5.43
CA GLN A 700 -10.47 -41.70 5.11
C GLN A 700 -11.29 -41.00 4.01
N VAL A 701 -10.84 -39.84 3.52
CA VAL A 701 -11.53 -39.09 2.47
C VAL A 701 -11.24 -39.71 1.09
N PRO A 702 -12.26 -40.03 0.28
CA PRO A 702 -12.08 -40.57 -1.05
C PRO A 702 -11.33 -39.61 -2.00
N ALA A 703 -10.75 -40.17 -3.06
CA ALA A 703 -9.78 -39.47 -3.93
C ALA A 703 -10.41 -38.55 -4.99
N ASP A 704 -11.70 -38.30 -4.88
CA ASP A 704 -12.54 -37.44 -5.71
C ASP A 704 -12.35 -35.94 -5.41
N ASN A 705 -11.96 -35.57 -4.19
CA ASN A 705 -11.65 -34.18 -3.77
C ASN A 705 -10.15 -33.91 -3.52
N ARG A 706 -9.27 -34.34 -4.42
CA ARG A 706 -7.79 -34.27 -4.23
C ARG A 706 -7.28 -32.86 -3.88
N THR A 707 -7.77 -31.83 -4.56
CA THR A 707 -7.28 -30.44 -4.39
C THR A 707 -7.54 -29.92 -2.98
N ALA A 708 -8.79 -30.04 -2.52
CA ALA A 708 -9.22 -29.63 -1.18
C ALA A 708 -8.50 -30.44 -0.09
N LEU A 709 -8.38 -31.75 -0.31
CA LEU A 709 -7.69 -32.67 0.60
C LEU A 709 -6.20 -32.32 0.77
N HIS A 710 -5.50 -32.06 -0.35
CA HIS A 710 -4.11 -31.61 -0.31
C HIS A 710 -3.97 -30.26 0.39
N ALA A 711 -4.88 -29.33 0.13
CA ALA A 711 -4.87 -28.01 0.78
C ALA A 711 -5.05 -28.12 2.31
N LEU A 712 -5.99 -28.95 2.78
CA LEU A 712 -6.19 -29.21 4.21
C LEU A 712 -4.97 -29.87 4.87
N ARG A 713 -4.31 -30.82 4.20
CA ARG A 713 -3.07 -31.43 4.70
C ARG A 713 -1.95 -30.40 4.85
N ARG A 714 -1.74 -29.56 3.83
CA ARG A 714 -0.74 -28.48 3.90
C ARG A 714 -1.06 -27.46 4.98
N LEU A 715 -2.34 -27.15 5.19
CA LEU A 715 -2.79 -26.25 6.24
C LEU A 715 -2.50 -26.84 7.63
N ASN A 716 -2.79 -28.12 7.84
CA ASN A 716 -2.47 -28.84 9.08
C ASN A 716 -0.95 -28.80 9.38
N GLU A 717 -0.12 -29.10 8.39
CA GLU A 717 1.34 -29.03 8.51
C GLU A 717 1.82 -27.60 8.82
N ALA A 718 1.29 -26.59 8.13
CA ALA A 718 1.66 -25.20 8.35
C ALA A 718 1.29 -24.73 9.77
N LEU A 719 0.09 -25.06 10.26
CA LEU A 719 -0.30 -24.72 11.64
C LEU A 719 0.54 -25.47 12.68
N ALA A 720 0.93 -26.73 12.42
CA ALA A 720 1.82 -27.49 13.28
C ALA A 720 3.21 -26.84 13.41
N LEU A 721 3.76 -26.27 12.33
CA LEU A 721 5.05 -25.56 12.36
C LEU A 721 5.04 -24.29 13.25
N LEU A 722 3.87 -23.79 13.62
CA LEU A 722 3.73 -22.60 14.50
C LEU A 722 3.70 -22.97 15.98
N GLU A 723 3.63 -24.26 16.29
CA GLU A 723 3.66 -24.76 17.66
C GLU A 723 5.07 -24.76 18.26
N PRO A 724 5.18 -24.64 19.60
CA PRO A 724 6.42 -24.91 20.29
C PRO A 724 6.86 -26.36 20.04
N ARG A 725 8.10 -26.56 19.57
CA ARG A 725 8.73 -27.89 19.65
C ARG A 725 9.02 -28.22 21.12
N PRO A 726 8.79 -29.46 21.57
CA PRO A 726 9.27 -29.90 22.88
C PRO A 726 10.78 -29.69 22.95
N ALA A 727 11.29 -29.21 24.09
CA ALA A 727 12.72 -29.12 24.30
C ALA A 727 13.30 -30.53 24.21
N VAL A 728 14.22 -30.76 23.27
CA VAL A 728 15.01 -31.99 23.23
C VAL A 728 15.82 -32.00 24.53
N PRO A 729 15.67 -33.02 25.41
CA PRO A 729 16.51 -33.10 26.61
C PRO A 729 17.98 -33.13 26.16
N PRO A 730 18.89 -32.46 26.89
CA PRO A 730 20.31 -32.57 26.58
C PRO A 730 20.71 -34.04 26.67
N THR A 731 21.25 -34.58 25.58
CA THR A 731 21.86 -35.91 25.50
C THR A 731 23.12 -36.00 26.34
#